data_AF-A0A9D5CK25-F1
#
_entry.id   AF-A0A9D5CK25-F1
#
_cell.length_a   1.000
_cell.length_b   1.000
_cell.length_c   1.000
_cell.angle_alpha   90.00
_cell.angle_beta   90.00
_cell.angle_gamma   90.00
#
_symmetry.space_group_name_H-M   'P 1'
#
loop_
_entity.id
_entity.type
_entity.pdbx_description
1 polymer ?
#
loop_
_entity_poly.entity_id
_entity_poly.type
_entity_poly.pdbx_seq_one_letter_code
_entity_poly.pdbx_strand_id
1 'polypeptide(L)'
;MASAAAAIDQAAPPKPVEESLWWDSFVTLFEELDAAPLSSDLPNRLVEKLKNNHAWFLSSVSGFRPPSQVSKAALDSPQISIGSHRLSVKPELKEVALRVGSCLCLDEVQSYILVDRSSVLDKSVADFDGQEFLHLIVLQYFLERQCLLKCIRRIFMHALYITNGSHSSDVIRGEALRLIHDGLDKKLLTISQDLLSFVSLDKKEVDFITLWVEETLIEDNLILDILFLCYYDSFCTCGSEQWKTLCLLFKELLSGSDNIGKLAASVEAKNSLSHAVAQLLLILIETLDLENLLRMVHDEVPFRQGNIVFSLSEIQEIDGVVSSFSTLGLVEAGPLILAWATFLCLLLSLPKSKDYNLLPEIDHIAHVRQAFELGPFNYVLEILHMDSLRDLDGPVSGFLSILRTFISAFIASYEVNHQIEDNNQFLVLDSLCLIYHGEESLSTQFWDRESFVDGPIRSLLYMLESEFPFRTVKLLRLLSALSEGKWSAECVYNFLSKISGVTSLFEIPHGSHVNVHDTVVTQHQLYVLGIEGLYIPIGSRGSVLRIVDSNLALVRWEYKCSGVILLLLRVAQSSFSVNNEETCLALNLFCRMMSFNMAVTSALLNIERLFPAQVDQIGGVVNKNTSVLWLLSGGFARMLLADCVETGEDFSLTTSGMLDPL
;
A
#
# COMPACT_ATOMS: atom_id res chain seq x y z
N MET A 1 -73.20 -5.78 -11.19
CA MET A 1 -72.58 -4.98 -10.11
C MET A 1 -71.17 -5.47 -9.72
N ALA A 2 -70.84 -6.76 -9.83
CA ALA A 2 -69.46 -7.26 -9.57
C ALA A 2 -68.38 -6.76 -10.56
N SER A 3 -68.74 -6.46 -11.82
CA SER A 3 -67.80 -5.93 -12.83
C SER A 3 -67.50 -4.43 -12.67
N ALA A 4 -68.34 -3.67 -11.97
CA ALA A 4 -68.10 -2.25 -11.72
C ALA A 4 -67.19 -2.04 -10.50
N ALA A 5 -67.28 -2.88 -9.47
CA ALA A 5 -66.39 -2.81 -8.30
C ALA A 5 -64.93 -3.13 -8.66
N ALA A 6 -64.70 -4.17 -9.48
CA ALA A 6 -63.36 -4.50 -9.98
C ALA A 6 -62.76 -3.43 -10.91
N ALA A 7 -63.60 -2.70 -11.66
CA ALA A 7 -63.17 -1.57 -12.49
C ALA A 7 -62.92 -0.28 -11.68
N ILE A 8 -63.58 -0.12 -10.52
CA ILE A 8 -63.36 1.00 -9.60
C ILE A 8 -62.06 0.81 -8.80
N ASP A 9 -61.72 -0.43 -8.40
CA ASP A 9 -60.44 -0.72 -7.74
C ASP A 9 -59.23 -0.57 -8.68
N GLN A 10 -59.38 -0.80 -9.98
CA GLN A 10 -58.35 -0.48 -10.99
C GLN A 10 -58.27 1.02 -11.35
N ALA A 11 -59.20 1.85 -10.86
CA ALA A 11 -59.26 3.28 -11.12
C ALA A 11 -58.90 4.15 -9.90
N ALA A 12 -58.50 3.54 -8.78
CA ALA A 12 -57.99 4.27 -7.62
C ALA A 12 -56.70 5.02 -8.01
N PRO A 13 -56.59 6.33 -7.72
CA PRO A 13 -55.38 7.08 -8.02
C PRO A 13 -54.18 6.44 -7.30
N PRO A 14 -53.02 6.32 -7.97
CA PRO A 14 -51.84 5.69 -7.38
C PRO A 14 -51.46 6.43 -6.10
N LYS A 15 -51.11 5.68 -5.06
CA LYS A 15 -50.73 6.28 -3.79
C LYS A 15 -49.32 6.88 -3.92
N PRO A 16 -49.14 8.19 -3.72
CA PRO A 16 -47.84 8.82 -3.85
C PRO A 16 -46.94 8.49 -2.66
N VAL A 17 -45.69 8.17 -2.94
CA VAL A 17 -44.60 8.00 -1.95
C VAL A 17 -43.38 8.80 -2.39
N GLU A 18 -42.38 8.89 -1.51
CA GLU A 18 -41.19 9.71 -1.72
C GLU A 18 -40.35 9.21 -2.91
N GLU A 19 -39.93 10.14 -3.78
CA GLU A 19 -39.15 9.83 -4.99
C GLU A 19 -37.81 9.16 -4.70
N SER A 20 -37.18 9.50 -3.57
CA SER A 20 -35.94 8.91 -3.08
C SER A 20 -36.01 7.41 -2.76
N LEU A 21 -37.19 6.80 -2.77
CA LEU A 21 -37.34 5.35 -2.63
C LEU A 21 -37.01 4.60 -3.93
N TRP A 22 -36.94 5.30 -5.08
CA TRP A 22 -36.57 4.71 -6.36
C TRP A 22 -35.09 4.90 -6.67
N TRP A 23 -34.47 3.86 -7.24
CA TRP A 23 -33.16 3.92 -7.87
C TRP A 23 -33.17 3.12 -9.16
N ASP A 24 -32.43 3.57 -10.17
CA ASP A 24 -32.09 2.74 -11.32
C ASP A 24 -30.95 1.78 -10.92
N SER A 25 -30.81 0.64 -11.60
CA SER A 25 -29.83 -0.38 -11.17
C SER A 25 -28.40 0.16 -11.19
N PHE A 26 -27.74 0.12 -10.02
CA PHE A 26 -26.36 0.53 -9.88
C PHE A 26 -25.40 -0.46 -10.53
N VAL A 27 -25.83 -1.72 -10.73
CA VAL A 27 -25.06 -2.72 -11.48
C VAL A 27 -24.79 -2.22 -12.88
N THR A 28 -25.83 -1.74 -13.59
CA THR A 28 -25.69 -1.25 -14.96
C THR A 28 -24.88 0.05 -15.03
N LEU A 29 -25.03 0.93 -14.02
CA LEU A 29 -24.23 2.15 -13.95
C LEU A 29 -22.75 1.85 -13.70
N PHE A 30 -22.47 0.89 -12.82
CA PHE A 30 -21.12 0.44 -12.53
C PHE A 30 -20.47 -0.19 -13.77
N GLU A 31 -21.15 -1.10 -14.46
CA GLU A 31 -20.64 -1.70 -15.72
C GLU A 31 -20.28 -0.64 -16.78
N GLU A 32 -21.11 0.41 -16.92
CA GLU A 32 -20.82 1.53 -17.83
C GLU A 32 -19.59 2.36 -17.38
N LEU A 33 -19.39 2.54 -16.08
CA LEU A 33 -18.22 3.25 -15.52
C LEU A 33 -16.95 2.41 -15.61
N ASP A 34 -17.06 1.12 -15.30
CA ASP A 34 -15.96 0.17 -15.26
C ASP A 34 -15.35 -0.09 -16.64
N ALA A 35 -16.21 -0.10 -17.67
CA ALA A 35 -15.79 -0.21 -19.06
C ALA A 35 -15.05 1.04 -19.57
N ALA A 36 -15.08 2.16 -18.85
CA ALA A 36 -14.44 3.40 -19.28
C ALA A 36 -12.95 3.45 -18.85
N PRO A 37 -12.02 3.79 -19.75
CA PRO A 37 -10.60 3.90 -19.38
C PRO A 37 -10.37 5.03 -18.39
N LEU A 38 -9.62 4.76 -17.31
CA LEU A 38 -9.26 5.76 -16.29
C LEU A 38 -8.51 6.99 -16.85
N SER A 39 -7.77 6.80 -17.95
CA SER A 39 -6.97 7.83 -18.61
C SER A 39 -7.71 8.64 -19.67
N SER A 40 -9.03 8.42 -19.85
CA SER A 40 -9.83 9.06 -20.90
C SER A 40 -11.04 9.80 -20.33
N ASP A 41 -11.53 10.78 -21.08
CA ASP A 41 -12.75 11.51 -20.71
C ASP A 41 -13.99 10.60 -20.75
N LEU A 42 -14.85 10.70 -19.74
CA LEU A 42 -16.12 9.97 -19.73
C LEU A 42 -17.10 10.55 -20.77
N PRO A 43 -17.93 9.71 -21.42
CA PRO A 43 -19.00 10.17 -22.29
C PRO A 43 -19.98 11.12 -21.58
N ASN A 44 -20.42 12.19 -22.24
CA ASN A 44 -21.34 13.19 -21.67
C ASN A 44 -22.60 12.57 -21.02
N ARG A 45 -23.17 11.53 -21.63
CA ARG A 45 -24.33 10.81 -21.09
C ARG A 45 -24.04 10.19 -19.72
N LEU A 46 -22.83 9.64 -19.54
CA LEU A 46 -22.41 9.02 -18.28
C LEU A 46 -22.16 10.10 -17.23
N VAL A 47 -21.55 11.22 -17.60
CA VAL A 47 -21.39 12.40 -16.74
C VAL A 47 -22.73 12.94 -16.25
N GLU A 48 -23.75 13.02 -17.12
CA GLU A 48 -25.11 13.41 -16.71
C GLU A 48 -25.73 12.40 -15.75
N LYS A 49 -25.56 11.09 -16.00
CA LYS A 49 -26.01 10.05 -15.07
C LYS A 49 -25.36 10.19 -13.69
N LEU A 50 -24.06 10.47 -13.62
CA LEU A 50 -23.36 10.69 -12.36
C LEU A 50 -23.96 11.87 -11.59
N LYS A 51 -24.13 13.02 -12.25
CA LYS A 51 -24.75 14.21 -11.64
C LYS A 51 -26.17 13.96 -11.15
N ASN A 52 -26.97 13.23 -11.92
CA ASN A 52 -28.35 12.90 -11.54
C ASN A 52 -28.41 11.95 -10.33
N ASN A 53 -27.39 11.11 -10.14
CA ASN A 53 -27.28 10.18 -9.01
C ASN A 53 -26.52 10.75 -7.80
N HIS A 54 -26.14 12.04 -7.82
CA HIS A 54 -25.41 12.69 -6.74
C HIS A 54 -26.01 12.43 -5.34
N ALA A 55 -27.34 12.55 -5.21
CA ALA A 55 -28.02 12.33 -3.92
C ALA A 55 -27.91 10.87 -3.42
N TRP A 56 -27.86 9.90 -4.33
CA TRP A 56 -27.63 8.49 -4.02
C TRP A 56 -26.18 8.25 -3.64
N PHE A 57 -25.20 8.86 -4.32
CA PHE A 57 -23.80 8.78 -3.94
C PHE A 57 -23.52 9.40 -2.57
N LEU A 58 -24.06 10.60 -2.32
CA LEU A 58 -23.95 11.27 -1.02
C LEU A 58 -24.67 10.49 0.08
N SER A 59 -25.81 9.86 -0.24
CA SER A 59 -26.51 9.02 0.72
C SER A 59 -25.84 7.67 0.95
N SER A 60 -25.03 7.24 -0.02
CA SER A 60 -24.40 5.93 -0.06
C SER A 60 -25.44 4.86 0.28
N VAL A 61 -25.01 3.82 1.00
CA VAL A 61 -25.86 2.71 1.41
C VAL A 61 -27.00 3.11 2.38
N SER A 62 -26.95 4.29 3.02
CA SER A 62 -28.09 4.82 3.79
C SER A 62 -29.27 5.27 2.92
N GLY A 63 -29.11 5.30 1.59
CA GLY A 63 -30.23 5.47 0.65
C GLY A 63 -31.19 4.28 0.66
N PHE A 64 -30.74 3.11 1.12
CA PHE A 64 -31.59 1.97 1.47
C PHE A 64 -32.11 2.18 2.89
N ARG A 65 -33.36 2.65 2.97
CA ARG A 65 -33.94 3.23 4.19
C ARG A 65 -34.47 2.17 5.14
N PRO A 66 -34.56 2.49 6.45
CA PRO A 66 -35.21 1.62 7.42
C PRO A 66 -36.73 1.51 7.16
N PRO A 67 -37.42 0.53 7.79
CA PRO A 67 -38.86 0.30 7.61
C PRO A 67 -39.72 1.52 7.95
N SER A 68 -40.80 1.72 7.19
CA SER A 68 -41.68 2.89 7.30
C SER A 68 -43.15 2.48 7.28
N GLN A 69 -43.91 2.92 8.28
CA GLN A 69 -45.36 2.69 8.31
C GLN A 69 -46.07 3.30 7.08
N VAL A 70 -45.54 4.39 6.53
CA VAL A 70 -46.09 5.03 5.33
C VAL A 70 -45.90 4.13 4.10
N SER A 71 -44.70 3.58 3.93
CA SER A 71 -44.35 2.66 2.83
C SER A 71 -45.10 1.34 2.95
N LYS A 72 -45.20 0.78 4.17
CA LYS A 72 -46.01 -0.41 4.43
C LYS A 72 -47.47 -0.22 4.03
N ALA A 73 -48.08 0.89 4.44
CA ALA A 73 -49.45 1.22 4.08
C ALA A 73 -49.61 1.58 2.58
N ALA A 74 -48.53 1.92 1.88
CA ALA A 74 -48.58 2.17 0.44
C ALA A 74 -48.78 0.89 -0.36
N LEU A 75 -48.20 -0.23 0.08
CA LEU A 75 -48.37 -1.57 -0.51
C LEU A 75 -49.79 -2.15 -0.37
N ASP A 76 -50.69 -1.51 0.37
CA ASP A 76 -52.11 -1.86 0.38
C ASP A 76 -52.85 -1.32 -0.85
N SER A 77 -52.26 -0.37 -1.58
CA SER A 77 -52.81 0.16 -2.82
C SER A 77 -52.41 -0.71 -4.02
N PRO A 78 -53.29 -0.92 -5.01
CA PRO A 78 -52.97 -1.73 -6.19
C PRO A 78 -51.89 -1.07 -7.08
N GLN A 79 -51.72 0.25 -6.96
CA GLN A 79 -50.71 1.01 -7.67
C GLN A 79 -50.07 2.08 -6.78
N ILE A 80 -48.76 2.23 -6.89
CA ILE A 80 -47.97 3.22 -6.16
C ILE A 80 -47.28 4.14 -7.19
N SER A 81 -47.19 5.44 -6.88
CA SER A 81 -46.39 6.39 -7.66
C SER A 81 -45.18 6.87 -6.86
N ILE A 82 -43.99 6.73 -7.46
CA ILE A 82 -42.69 7.09 -6.89
C ILE A 82 -42.02 8.09 -7.83
N GLY A 83 -42.15 9.39 -7.58
CA GLY A 83 -41.75 10.42 -8.54
C GLY A 83 -42.41 10.21 -9.91
N SER A 84 -41.59 10.06 -10.97
CA SER A 84 -42.06 9.73 -12.32
C SER A 84 -42.45 8.26 -12.54
N HIS A 85 -42.16 7.36 -11.61
CA HIS A 85 -42.34 5.91 -11.76
C HIS A 85 -43.70 5.45 -11.21
N ARG A 86 -44.25 4.39 -11.81
CA ARG A 86 -45.48 3.75 -11.35
C ARG A 86 -45.25 2.25 -11.19
N LEU A 87 -45.61 1.72 -10.03
CA LEU A 87 -45.49 0.30 -9.70
C LEU A 87 -46.86 -0.32 -9.51
N SER A 88 -47.09 -1.45 -10.17
CA SER A 88 -48.28 -2.29 -9.93
C SER A 88 -47.96 -3.28 -8.82
N VAL A 89 -48.77 -3.28 -7.76
CA VAL A 89 -48.56 -4.15 -6.60
C VAL A 89 -49.23 -5.49 -6.85
N LYS A 90 -48.43 -6.57 -6.92
CA LYS A 90 -48.89 -7.95 -7.01
C LYS A 90 -48.97 -8.53 -5.60
N PRO A 91 -50.13 -9.09 -5.18
CA PRO A 91 -50.29 -9.63 -3.83
C PRO A 91 -49.24 -10.69 -3.45
N GLU A 92 -48.87 -11.55 -4.38
CA GLU A 92 -47.88 -12.61 -4.19
C GLU A 92 -46.49 -12.04 -3.83
N LEU A 93 -46.08 -10.98 -4.52
CA LEU A 93 -44.78 -10.34 -4.28
C LEU A 93 -44.79 -9.44 -3.03
N LYS A 94 -45.95 -8.92 -2.65
CA LYS A 94 -46.10 -8.08 -1.45
C LYS A 94 -45.73 -8.84 -0.18
N GLU A 95 -46.24 -10.06 -0.01
CA GLU A 95 -45.97 -10.85 1.19
C GLU A 95 -44.47 -11.19 1.32
N VAL A 96 -43.83 -11.51 0.20
CA VAL A 96 -42.37 -11.72 0.14
C VAL A 96 -41.62 -10.43 0.46
N ALA A 97 -42.05 -9.29 -0.10
CA ALA A 97 -41.44 -7.99 0.17
C ALA A 97 -41.52 -7.59 1.64
N LEU A 98 -42.62 -7.90 2.34
CA LEU A 98 -42.73 -7.66 3.78
C LEU A 98 -41.79 -8.56 4.60
N ARG A 99 -41.61 -9.82 4.18
CA ARG A 99 -40.65 -10.75 4.80
C ARG A 99 -39.21 -10.28 4.59
N VAL A 100 -38.87 -9.87 3.36
CA VAL A 100 -37.56 -9.31 3.00
C VAL A 100 -37.29 -8.03 3.79
N GLY A 101 -38.23 -7.08 3.83
CA GLY A 101 -38.08 -5.83 4.56
C GLY A 101 -37.86 -6.05 6.05
N SER A 102 -38.53 -7.04 6.64
CA SER A 102 -38.27 -7.45 8.03
C SER A 102 -36.91 -8.13 8.21
N CYS A 103 -36.42 -8.87 7.21
CA CYS A 103 -35.14 -9.58 7.27
C CYS A 103 -33.94 -8.63 7.13
N LEU A 104 -34.04 -7.67 6.20
CA LEU A 104 -33.00 -6.72 5.83
C LEU A 104 -33.08 -5.40 6.62
N CYS A 105 -34.12 -5.20 7.42
CA CYS A 105 -34.48 -3.90 7.99
C CYS A 105 -34.57 -2.80 6.91
N LEU A 106 -35.25 -3.13 5.81
CA LEU A 106 -35.40 -2.28 4.63
C LEU A 106 -36.85 -1.76 4.51
N ASP A 107 -36.99 -0.54 4.00
CA ASP A 107 -38.26 0.07 3.63
C ASP A 107 -39.11 -0.87 2.78
N GLU A 108 -40.41 -0.94 3.07
CA GLU A 108 -41.31 -1.91 2.45
C GLU A 108 -41.46 -1.69 0.94
N VAL A 109 -41.43 -0.44 0.46
CA VAL A 109 -41.50 -0.14 -0.98
C VAL A 109 -40.20 -0.50 -1.66
N GLN A 110 -39.04 -0.20 -1.07
CA GLN A 110 -37.73 -0.62 -1.61
C GLN A 110 -37.59 -2.15 -1.63
N SER A 111 -38.07 -2.82 -0.58
CA SER A 111 -38.14 -4.29 -0.52
C SER A 111 -39.00 -4.85 -1.65
N TYR A 112 -40.14 -4.21 -1.94
CA TYR A 112 -41.00 -4.62 -3.06
C TYR A 112 -40.31 -4.42 -4.41
N ILE A 113 -39.59 -3.31 -4.62
CA ILE A 113 -38.83 -3.07 -5.85
C ILE A 113 -37.79 -4.17 -6.07
N LEU A 114 -37.04 -4.56 -5.03
CA LEU A 114 -36.05 -5.64 -5.11
C LEU A 114 -36.69 -6.98 -5.46
N VAL A 115 -37.79 -7.33 -4.80
CA VAL A 115 -38.53 -8.58 -5.06
C VAL A 115 -39.09 -8.61 -6.48
N ASP A 116 -39.72 -7.52 -6.95
CA ASP A 116 -40.28 -7.44 -8.30
C ASP A 116 -39.18 -7.54 -9.36
N ARG A 117 -38.05 -6.85 -9.20
CA ARG A 117 -36.88 -6.97 -10.10
C ARG A 117 -36.30 -8.39 -10.12
N SER A 118 -36.14 -9.00 -8.94
CA SER A 118 -35.58 -10.36 -8.81
C SER A 118 -36.50 -11.41 -9.43
N SER A 119 -37.82 -11.25 -9.30
CA SER A 119 -38.81 -12.15 -9.90
C SER A 119 -38.79 -12.16 -11.44
N VAL A 120 -38.30 -11.09 -12.06
CA VAL A 120 -38.17 -10.99 -13.53
C VAL A 120 -36.90 -11.70 -14.03
N LEU A 121 -35.84 -11.67 -13.22
CA LEU A 121 -34.54 -12.28 -13.53
C LEU A 121 -34.59 -13.80 -13.44
N ASP A 122 -35.27 -14.36 -12.43
CA ASP A 122 -35.40 -15.80 -12.26
C ASP A 122 -36.86 -16.26 -12.35
N LYS A 123 -37.29 -16.57 -13.58
CA LYS A 123 -38.63 -17.12 -13.85
C LYS A 123 -38.78 -18.60 -13.45
N SER A 124 -37.70 -19.25 -13.00
CA SER A 124 -37.67 -20.67 -12.70
C SER A 124 -38.07 -21.02 -11.26
N VAL A 125 -38.09 -20.02 -10.36
CA VAL A 125 -38.51 -20.19 -8.97
C VAL A 125 -40.02 -20.45 -8.92
N ALA A 126 -40.38 -21.72 -8.77
CA ALA A 126 -41.77 -22.16 -8.65
C ALA A 126 -42.39 -21.85 -7.26
N ASP A 127 -41.56 -21.47 -6.28
CA ASP A 127 -41.96 -21.20 -4.90
C ASP A 127 -41.32 -19.91 -4.37
N PHE A 128 -42.05 -18.80 -4.46
CA PHE A 128 -41.63 -17.50 -3.90
C PHE A 128 -41.56 -17.50 -2.35
N ASP A 129 -42.09 -18.54 -1.69
CA ASP A 129 -42.00 -18.71 -0.24
C ASP A 129 -40.74 -19.45 0.23
N GLY A 130 -39.95 -19.99 -0.71
CA GLY A 130 -38.74 -20.78 -0.42
C GLY A 130 -37.55 -19.96 0.10
N GLN A 131 -36.70 -20.59 0.91
CA GLN A 131 -35.48 -19.97 1.46
C GLN A 131 -34.46 -19.59 0.37
N GLU A 132 -34.38 -20.36 -0.71
CA GLU A 132 -33.48 -20.08 -1.84
C GLU A 132 -33.79 -18.73 -2.51
N PHE A 133 -35.08 -18.38 -2.63
CA PHE A 133 -35.48 -17.08 -3.19
C PHE A 133 -35.12 -15.93 -2.25
N LEU A 134 -35.25 -16.13 -0.93
CA LEU A 134 -34.81 -15.14 0.06
C LEU A 134 -33.30 -14.89 -0.03
N HIS A 135 -32.49 -15.95 -0.16
CA HIS A 135 -31.03 -15.83 -0.36
C HIS A 135 -30.70 -15.06 -1.63
N LEU A 136 -31.38 -15.34 -2.74
CA LEU A 136 -31.20 -14.59 -3.99
C LEU A 136 -31.51 -13.09 -3.83
N ILE A 137 -32.59 -12.74 -3.14
CA ILE A 137 -32.96 -11.34 -2.91
C ILE A 137 -31.95 -10.63 -2.01
N VAL A 138 -31.41 -11.33 -1.00
CA VAL A 138 -30.36 -10.79 -0.13
C VAL A 138 -29.08 -10.52 -0.92
N LEU A 139 -28.66 -11.46 -1.79
CA LEU A 139 -27.55 -11.25 -2.71
C LEU A 139 -27.79 -10.06 -3.63
N GLN A 140 -28.98 -9.93 -4.22
CA GLN A 140 -29.31 -8.80 -5.09
C GLN A 140 -29.29 -7.46 -4.34
N TYR A 141 -29.72 -7.46 -3.06
CA TYR A 141 -29.67 -6.29 -2.20
C TYR A 141 -28.23 -5.83 -1.96
N PHE A 142 -27.35 -6.75 -1.55
CA PHE A 142 -25.92 -6.45 -1.36
C PHE A 142 -25.24 -6.07 -2.67
N LEU A 143 -25.56 -6.74 -3.78
CA LEU A 143 -25.02 -6.42 -5.10
C LEU A 143 -25.32 -4.96 -5.51
N GLU A 144 -26.56 -4.50 -5.35
CA GLU A 144 -26.92 -3.11 -5.66
C GLU A 144 -26.18 -2.10 -4.77
N ARG A 145 -26.03 -2.39 -3.47
CA ARG A 145 -25.31 -1.55 -2.51
C ARG A 145 -23.81 -1.49 -2.79
N GLN A 146 -23.20 -2.64 -3.06
CA GLN A 146 -21.79 -2.73 -3.42
C GLN A 146 -21.52 -2.08 -4.76
N CYS A 147 -22.40 -2.22 -5.77
CA CYS A 147 -22.26 -1.51 -7.04
C CYS A 147 -22.39 0.01 -6.86
N LEU A 148 -23.24 0.50 -5.96
CA LEU A 148 -23.29 1.91 -5.59
C LEU A 148 -21.94 2.39 -5.02
N LEU A 149 -21.36 1.66 -4.06
CA LEU A 149 -20.05 1.96 -3.51
C LEU A 149 -18.94 1.89 -4.57
N LYS A 150 -18.96 0.87 -5.43
CA LYS A 150 -18.02 0.74 -6.56
C LYS A 150 -18.15 1.91 -7.56
N CYS A 151 -19.35 2.43 -7.79
CA CYS A 151 -19.53 3.67 -8.58
C CYS A 151 -18.83 4.85 -7.91
N ILE A 152 -19.02 5.04 -6.60
CA ILE A 152 -18.36 6.11 -5.83
C ILE A 152 -16.83 5.97 -5.92
N ARG A 153 -16.31 4.76 -5.67
CA ARG A 153 -14.89 4.42 -5.81
C ARG A 153 -14.36 4.76 -7.20
N ARG A 154 -15.09 4.39 -8.28
CA ARG A 154 -14.71 4.71 -9.66
C ARG A 154 -14.70 6.22 -9.93
N ILE A 155 -15.63 7.00 -9.35
CA ILE A 155 -15.60 8.48 -9.46
C ILE A 155 -14.28 9.04 -8.91
N PHE A 156 -13.87 8.60 -7.71
CA PHE A 156 -12.60 9.05 -7.13
C PHE A 156 -11.39 8.55 -7.92
N MET A 157 -11.37 7.29 -8.36
CA MET A 157 -10.29 6.77 -9.22
C MET A 157 -10.15 7.58 -10.52
N HIS A 158 -11.24 7.90 -11.22
CA HIS A 158 -11.18 8.77 -12.39
C HIS A 158 -10.68 10.18 -12.03
N ALA A 159 -11.08 10.73 -10.87
CA ALA A 159 -10.60 12.03 -10.44
C ALA A 159 -9.08 12.06 -10.15
N LEU A 160 -8.49 10.94 -9.71
CA LEU A 160 -7.05 10.78 -9.47
C LEU A 160 -6.22 10.75 -10.75
N TYR A 161 -6.58 9.86 -11.68
CA TYR A 161 -5.77 9.56 -12.86
C TYR A 161 -5.79 10.66 -13.94
N ILE A 162 -6.81 11.53 -13.94
CA ILE A 162 -6.94 12.61 -14.93
C ILE A 162 -6.26 13.90 -14.41
N THR A 163 -5.04 13.80 -13.89
CA THR A 163 -4.29 14.98 -13.39
C THR A 163 -3.43 15.69 -14.45
N ASN A 164 -3.63 15.40 -15.75
CA ASN A 164 -2.89 16.06 -16.84
C ASN A 164 -3.80 16.52 -18.01
N GLY A 165 -4.38 17.71 -17.90
CA GLY A 165 -4.47 18.66 -19.03
C GLY A 165 -5.71 18.68 -19.96
N SER A 166 -6.86 18.08 -19.64
CA SER A 166 -8.10 18.23 -20.45
C SER A 166 -9.20 19.03 -19.72
N HIS A 167 -10.07 19.73 -20.47
CA HIS A 167 -11.17 20.54 -19.89
C HIS A 167 -12.38 19.72 -19.38
N SER A 168 -12.47 18.43 -19.71
CA SER A 168 -13.52 17.50 -19.26
C SER A 168 -13.11 16.69 -18.03
N SER A 169 -11.80 16.54 -17.81
CA SER A 169 -11.18 16.13 -16.54
C SER A 169 -11.74 16.87 -15.33
N ASP A 170 -12.03 18.17 -15.50
CA ASP A 170 -12.53 19.03 -14.43
C ASP A 170 -13.94 18.63 -13.95
N VAL A 171 -14.72 17.93 -14.77
CA VAL A 171 -16.12 17.64 -14.43
C VAL A 171 -16.26 16.50 -13.43
N ILE A 172 -15.50 15.41 -13.61
CA ILE A 172 -15.52 14.27 -12.68
C ILE A 172 -14.82 14.66 -11.38
N ARG A 173 -13.68 15.35 -11.48
CA ARG A 173 -13.01 15.91 -10.31
C ARG A 173 -13.91 16.90 -9.56
N GLY A 174 -14.67 17.72 -10.29
CA GLY A 174 -15.67 18.62 -9.71
C GLY A 174 -16.79 17.88 -8.98
N GLU A 175 -17.25 16.73 -9.50
CA GLU A 175 -18.25 15.89 -8.83
C GLU A 175 -17.68 15.23 -7.57
N ALA A 176 -16.45 14.70 -7.62
CA ALA A 176 -15.75 14.16 -6.45
C ALA A 176 -15.59 15.21 -5.34
N LEU A 177 -15.10 16.41 -5.70
CA LEU A 177 -14.97 17.54 -4.76
C LEU A 177 -16.33 17.97 -4.20
N ARG A 178 -17.38 17.93 -5.01
CA ARG A 178 -18.74 18.23 -4.54
C ARG A 178 -19.24 17.21 -3.53
N LEU A 179 -19.03 15.92 -3.77
CA LEU A 179 -19.39 14.86 -2.81
C LEU A 179 -18.70 15.07 -1.46
N ILE A 180 -17.42 15.45 -1.48
CA ILE A 180 -16.65 15.78 -0.27
C ILE A 180 -17.18 17.03 0.42
N HIS A 181 -17.41 18.10 -0.33
CA HIS A 181 -18.01 19.34 0.20
C HIS A 181 -19.35 19.06 0.88
N ASP A 182 -20.16 18.18 0.30
CA ASP A 182 -21.48 17.83 0.80
C ASP A 182 -21.42 16.79 1.96
N GLY A 183 -20.22 16.33 2.34
CA GLY A 183 -19.95 15.57 3.57
C GLY A 183 -19.94 14.06 3.42
N LEU A 184 -19.60 13.53 2.23
CA LEU A 184 -19.54 12.09 1.97
C LEU A 184 -18.57 11.37 2.93
N ASP A 185 -17.39 11.92 3.17
CA ASP A 185 -16.34 11.36 4.05
C ASP A 185 -16.87 11.07 5.47
N LYS A 186 -17.52 12.05 6.07
CA LYS A 186 -18.10 11.94 7.43
C LYS A 186 -19.24 10.94 7.46
N LYS A 187 -20.04 10.90 6.39
CA LYS A 187 -21.17 9.99 6.28
C LYS A 187 -20.72 8.55 6.12
N LEU A 188 -19.71 8.30 5.30
CA LEU A 188 -19.09 6.99 5.15
C LEU A 188 -18.50 6.48 6.47
N LEU A 189 -17.83 7.35 7.24
CA LEU A 189 -17.36 7.02 8.59
C LEU A 189 -18.50 6.59 9.52
N THR A 190 -19.60 7.35 9.56
CA THR A 190 -20.78 6.99 10.37
C THR A 190 -21.38 5.66 9.93
N ILE A 191 -21.46 5.42 8.62
CA ILE A 191 -21.98 4.16 8.06
C ILE A 191 -21.11 2.98 8.51
N SER A 192 -19.78 3.07 8.44
CA SER A 192 -18.90 1.99 8.90
C SER A 192 -19.07 1.69 10.38
N GLN A 193 -19.24 2.72 11.24
CA GLN A 193 -19.54 2.51 12.66
C GLN A 193 -20.90 1.81 12.86
N ASP A 194 -21.92 2.21 12.10
CA ASP A 194 -23.24 1.59 12.17
C ASP A 194 -23.19 0.12 11.73
N LEU A 195 -22.46 -0.20 10.66
CA LEU A 195 -22.30 -1.58 10.16
C LEU A 195 -21.66 -2.51 11.20
N LEU A 196 -20.62 -2.05 11.90
CA LEU A 196 -19.98 -2.81 12.98
C LEU A 196 -20.93 -3.03 14.18
N SER A 197 -21.78 -2.04 14.49
CA SER A 197 -22.74 -2.14 15.58
C SER A 197 -23.95 -3.06 15.29
N PHE A 198 -24.29 -3.26 14.01
CA PHE A 198 -25.56 -3.86 13.59
C PHE A 198 -25.62 -5.38 13.79
N VAL A 199 -24.50 -6.04 14.10
CA VAL A 199 -24.45 -7.50 14.19
C VAL A 199 -24.99 -7.99 15.54
N SER A 200 -26.28 -7.82 15.79
CA SER A 200 -27.03 -8.57 16.81
C SER A 200 -28.19 -9.29 16.15
N LEU A 201 -27.88 -10.33 15.36
CA LEU A 201 -28.90 -11.11 14.68
C LEU A 201 -29.35 -12.27 15.56
N ASP A 202 -30.59 -12.21 16.03
CA ASP A 202 -31.35 -13.35 16.58
C ASP A 202 -31.79 -14.29 15.43
N LYS A 203 -30.86 -14.62 14.52
CA LYS A 203 -31.11 -15.50 13.37
C LYS A 203 -30.43 -16.85 13.63
N LYS A 204 -31.14 -17.94 13.37
CA LYS A 204 -30.75 -19.30 13.79
C LYS A 204 -29.98 -20.09 12.73
N GLU A 205 -29.77 -19.53 11.55
CA GLU A 205 -29.19 -20.24 10.39
C GLU A 205 -27.79 -19.75 10.06
N VAL A 206 -26.83 -20.68 10.09
CA VAL A 206 -25.39 -20.38 10.00
C VAL A 206 -24.99 -19.90 8.61
N ASP A 207 -25.56 -20.48 7.56
CA ASP A 207 -25.23 -20.14 6.17
C ASP A 207 -25.66 -18.71 5.83
N PHE A 208 -26.85 -18.30 6.28
CA PHE A 208 -27.35 -16.94 6.12
C PHE A 208 -26.48 -15.92 6.88
N ILE A 209 -26.04 -16.26 8.10
CA ILE A 209 -25.15 -15.38 8.88
C ILE A 209 -23.79 -15.24 8.21
N THR A 210 -23.25 -16.33 7.68
CA THR A 210 -21.96 -16.33 6.98
C THR A 210 -22.03 -15.42 5.75
N LEU A 211 -23.05 -15.61 4.91
CA LEU A 211 -23.29 -14.74 3.75
C LEU A 211 -23.42 -13.28 4.16
N TRP A 212 -24.24 -12.98 5.18
CA TRP A 212 -24.42 -11.61 5.64
C TRP A 212 -23.11 -10.96 6.08
N VAL A 213 -22.29 -11.70 6.83
CA VAL A 213 -20.99 -11.22 7.33
C VAL A 213 -20.04 -10.95 6.15
N GLU A 214 -19.95 -11.87 5.20
CA GLU A 214 -19.10 -11.72 4.01
C GLU A 214 -19.50 -10.50 3.18
N GLU A 215 -20.79 -10.36 2.87
CA GLU A 215 -21.29 -9.25 2.05
C GLU A 215 -21.16 -7.89 2.76
N THR A 216 -21.32 -7.86 4.10
CA THR A 216 -21.10 -6.65 4.91
C THR A 216 -19.62 -6.26 4.93
N LEU A 217 -18.71 -7.22 5.09
CA LEU A 217 -17.27 -6.97 5.05
C LEU A 217 -16.80 -6.47 3.68
N ILE A 218 -17.43 -6.92 2.59
CA ILE A 218 -17.17 -6.37 1.25
C ILE A 218 -17.58 -4.88 1.19
N GLU A 219 -18.73 -4.51 1.76
CA GLU A 219 -19.14 -3.11 1.84
C GLU A 219 -18.18 -2.27 2.68
N ASP A 220 -17.75 -2.76 3.84
CA ASP A 220 -16.80 -2.07 4.71
C ASP A 220 -15.46 -1.81 3.99
N ASN A 221 -14.91 -2.82 3.32
CA ASN A 221 -13.67 -2.65 2.53
C ASN A 221 -13.87 -1.67 1.37
N LEU A 222 -15.02 -1.68 0.68
CA LEU A 222 -15.32 -0.68 -0.35
C LEU A 222 -15.42 0.74 0.22
N ILE A 223 -15.96 0.90 1.43
CA ILE A 223 -16.01 2.19 2.12
C ILE A 223 -14.59 2.66 2.49
N LEU A 224 -13.76 1.78 3.04
CA LEU A 224 -12.37 2.08 3.37
C LEU A 224 -11.56 2.42 2.12
N ASP A 225 -11.77 1.73 1.01
CA ASP A 225 -11.21 2.09 -0.30
C ASP A 225 -11.59 3.52 -0.71
N ILE A 226 -12.86 3.90 -0.59
CA ILE A 226 -13.30 5.24 -0.94
C ILE A 226 -12.64 6.27 -0.01
N LEU A 227 -12.64 6.04 1.30
CA LEU A 227 -12.02 6.92 2.28
C LEU A 227 -10.52 7.08 2.02
N PHE A 228 -9.84 5.99 1.68
CA PHE A 228 -8.44 6.00 1.28
C PHE A 228 -8.21 6.96 0.11
N LEU A 229 -8.99 6.82 -0.98
CA LEU A 229 -8.87 7.69 -2.15
C LEU A 229 -9.17 9.16 -1.81
N CYS A 230 -10.08 9.42 -0.88
CA CYS A 230 -10.41 10.77 -0.43
C CYS A 230 -9.23 11.44 0.29
N TYR A 231 -8.54 10.71 1.18
CA TYR A 231 -7.43 11.26 1.95
C TYR A 231 -6.10 11.28 1.18
N TYR A 232 -5.80 10.25 0.40
CA TYR A 232 -4.51 10.09 -0.28
C TYR A 232 -4.20 11.20 -1.31
N ASP A 233 -5.19 11.67 -2.08
CA ASP A 233 -5.01 12.79 -3.04
C ASP A 233 -5.47 14.13 -2.47
N SER A 234 -5.59 14.21 -1.14
CA SER A 234 -5.95 15.45 -0.44
C SER A 234 -7.27 16.07 -0.92
N PHE A 235 -8.27 15.25 -1.34
CA PHE A 235 -9.62 15.77 -1.63
C PHE A 235 -10.25 16.36 -0.37
N CYS A 236 -9.94 15.79 0.80
CA CYS A 236 -10.25 16.34 2.11
C CYS A 236 -9.08 16.22 3.08
N THR A 237 -9.11 17.03 4.14
CA THR A 237 -8.19 16.95 5.27
C THR A 237 -8.86 16.21 6.44
N CYS A 238 -8.13 15.30 7.08
CA CYS A 238 -8.61 14.59 8.27
C CYS A 238 -8.40 15.45 9.52
N GLY A 239 -9.46 16.07 10.02
CA GLY A 239 -9.41 16.82 11.28
C GLY A 239 -9.25 15.90 12.51
N SER A 240 -8.95 16.49 13.66
CA SER A 240 -8.74 15.78 14.93
C SER A 240 -9.92 14.89 15.34
N GLU A 241 -11.16 15.38 15.20
CA GLU A 241 -12.36 14.60 15.51
C GLU A 241 -12.52 13.39 14.58
N GLN A 242 -12.32 13.57 13.27
CA GLN A 242 -12.38 12.48 12.29
C GLN A 242 -11.29 11.44 12.58
N TRP A 243 -10.07 11.89 12.88
CA TRP A 243 -8.95 11.01 13.20
C TRP A 243 -9.20 10.19 14.46
N LYS A 244 -9.76 10.82 15.52
CA LYS A 244 -10.21 10.10 16.73
C LYS A 244 -11.29 9.07 16.41
N THR A 245 -12.26 9.39 15.54
CA THR A 245 -13.28 8.45 15.08
C THR A 245 -12.67 7.26 14.33
N LEU A 246 -11.72 7.49 13.43
CA LEU A 246 -10.98 6.42 12.74
C LEU A 246 -10.22 5.52 13.73
N CYS A 247 -9.62 6.09 14.77
CA CYS A 247 -8.99 5.29 15.83
C CYS A 247 -9.99 4.44 16.61
N LEU A 248 -11.17 4.96 16.93
CA LEU A 248 -12.22 4.18 17.59
C LEU A 248 -12.67 3.01 16.71
N LEU A 249 -12.92 3.26 15.43
CA LEU A 249 -13.24 2.22 14.44
C LEU A 249 -12.14 1.15 14.37
N PHE A 250 -10.88 1.57 14.33
CA PHE A 250 -9.73 0.66 14.30
C PHE A 250 -9.67 -0.19 15.58
N LYS A 251 -9.89 0.44 16.73
CA LYS A 251 -9.93 -0.23 18.02
C LYS A 251 -11.06 -1.26 18.11
N GLU A 252 -12.23 -0.96 17.57
CA GLU A 252 -13.40 -1.83 17.53
C GLU A 252 -13.12 -3.08 16.68
N LEU A 253 -12.61 -2.89 15.45
CA LEU A 253 -12.19 -3.97 14.56
C LEU A 253 -11.14 -4.88 15.21
N LEU A 254 -10.15 -4.30 15.88
CA LEU A 254 -9.06 -5.02 16.56
C LEU A 254 -9.53 -5.79 17.80
N SER A 255 -10.40 -5.20 18.61
CA SER A 255 -10.79 -5.79 19.90
C SER A 255 -11.64 -7.05 19.74
N GLY A 256 -12.16 -7.34 18.53
CA GLY A 256 -13.06 -8.47 18.27
C GLY A 256 -14.30 -8.48 19.18
N SER A 257 -14.59 -7.33 19.81
CA SER A 257 -15.78 -7.14 20.65
C SER A 257 -17.04 -7.17 19.80
N ASP A 258 -16.89 -6.81 18.53
CA ASP A 258 -17.93 -6.93 17.53
C ASP A 258 -18.15 -8.39 17.18
N ASN A 259 -19.42 -8.76 17.09
CA ASN A 259 -19.83 -10.13 16.81
C ASN A 259 -19.23 -10.64 15.49
N ILE A 260 -18.80 -9.76 14.56
CA ILE A 260 -18.14 -10.11 13.29
C ILE A 260 -16.84 -10.90 13.49
N GLY A 261 -15.91 -10.47 14.36
CA GLY A 261 -14.66 -11.22 14.60
C GLY A 261 -14.90 -12.61 15.22
N LYS A 262 -16.02 -12.77 15.95
CA LYS A 262 -16.49 -14.05 16.51
C LYS A 262 -17.33 -14.88 15.53
N LEU A 263 -17.95 -14.24 14.54
CA LEU A 263 -18.86 -14.82 13.54
C LEU A 263 -18.22 -15.04 12.17
N ALA A 264 -17.01 -14.50 11.92
CA ALA A 264 -16.20 -14.75 10.73
C ALA A 264 -15.74 -16.21 10.72
N ALA A 265 -16.69 -17.10 10.43
CA ALA A 265 -16.51 -18.54 10.41
C ALA A 265 -15.79 -19.00 9.13
N SER A 266 -15.89 -18.23 8.05
CA SER A 266 -15.25 -18.52 6.76
C SER A 266 -13.84 -17.94 6.66
N VAL A 267 -13.06 -18.46 5.70
CA VAL A 267 -11.70 -17.98 5.43
C VAL A 267 -11.76 -16.63 4.72
N GLU A 268 -12.76 -16.46 3.86
CA GLU A 268 -13.06 -15.26 3.08
C GLU A 268 -13.38 -14.08 4.00
N ALA A 269 -14.25 -14.27 5.00
CA ALA A 269 -14.55 -13.23 5.98
C ALA A 269 -13.32 -12.84 6.82
N LYS A 270 -12.47 -13.79 7.20
CA LYS A 270 -11.23 -13.49 7.93
C LYS A 270 -10.25 -12.69 7.09
N ASN A 271 -10.05 -13.10 5.83
CA ASN A 271 -9.17 -12.37 4.91
C ASN A 271 -9.69 -10.95 4.64
N SER A 272 -11.00 -10.80 4.46
CA SER A 272 -11.67 -9.52 4.26
C SER A 272 -11.56 -8.60 5.49
N LEU A 273 -11.69 -9.16 6.70
CA LEU A 273 -11.48 -8.42 7.94
C LEU A 273 -10.02 -7.98 8.10
N SER A 274 -9.05 -8.88 7.86
CA SER A 274 -7.63 -8.53 7.90
C SER A 274 -7.28 -7.43 6.89
N HIS A 275 -7.91 -7.46 5.71
CA HIS A 275 -7.75 -6.41 4.70
C HIS A 275 -8.29 -5.06 5.22
N ALA A 276 -9.49 -5.04 5.80
CA ALA A 276 -10.09 -3.83 6.37
C ALA A 276 -9.20 -3.21 7.48
N VAL A 277 -8.64 -4.06 8.36
CA VAL A 277 -7.70 -3.63 9.41
C VAL A 277 -6.45 -2.99 8.79
N ALA A 278 -5.85 -3.63 7.78
CA ALA A 278 -4.68 -3.10 7.09
C ALA A 278 -4.98 -1.77 6.38
N GLN A 279 -6.10 -1.67 5.67
CA GLN A 279 -6.51 -0.45 4.98
C GLN A 279 -6.73 0.72 5.94
N LEU A 280 -7.45 0.47 7.04
CA LEU A 280 -7.71 1.49 8.04
C LEU A 280 -6.44 1.97 8.74
N LEU A 281 -5.50 1.05 9.00
CA LEU A 281 -4.16 1.41 9.49
C LEU A 281 -3.44 2.34 8.51
N LEU A 282 -3.46 2.04 7.21
CA LEU A 282 -2.83 2.88 6.19
C LEU A 282 -3.49 4.26 6.09
N ILE A 283 -4.82 4.34 6.18
CA ILE A 283 -5.55 5.62 6.24
C ILE A 283 -5.12 6.43 7.47
N LEU A 284 -5.01 5.81 8.64
CA LEU A 284 -4.57 6.47 9.87
C LEU A 284 -3.14 7.01 9.75
N ILE A 285 -2.23 6.25 9.13
CA ILE A 285 -0.84 6.67 8.90
C ILE A 285 -0.79 7.82 7.89
N GLU A 286 -1.51 7.72 6.77
CA GLU A 286 -1.56 8.76 5.74
C GLU A 286 -2.09 10.08 6.29
N THR A 287 -3.15 10.02 7.11
CA THR A 287 -3.78 11.20 7.69
C THR A 287 -2.95 11.90 8.78
N LEU A 288 -1.83 11.31 9.22
CA LEU A 288 -0.82 12.02 10.03
C LEU A 288 0.04 12.98 9.20
N ASP A 289 0.00 12.86 7.86
CA ASP A 289 0.72 13.70 6.91
C ASP A 289 2.24 13.75 7.21
N LEU A 290 2.81 12.57 7.38
CA LEU A 290 4.26 12.40 7.65
C LEU A 290 5.12 12.97 6.52
N GLU A 291 4.61 12.97 5.28
CA GLU A 291 5.30 13.57 4.15
C GLU A 291 5.49 15.08 4.33
N ASN A 292 4.42 15.82 4.61
CA ASN A 292 4.51 17.26 4.86
C ASN A 292 5.37 17.56 6.10
N LEU A 293 5.25 16.75 7.16
CA LEU A 293 6.07 16.95 8.34
C LEU A 293 7.57 16.71 8.05
N LEU A 294 7.90 15.69 7.27
CA LEU A 294 9.27 15.48 6.78
C LEU A 294 9.77 16.65 5.94
N ARG A 295 8.93 17.17 5.03
CA ARG A 295 9.23 18.35 4.22
C ARG A 295 9.52 19.56 5.09
N MET A 296 8.71 19.79 6.12
CA MET A 296 8.90 20.89 7.07
C MET A 296 10.22 20.77 7.85
N VAL A 297 10.60 19.56 8.27
CA VAL A 297 11.90 19.31 8.91
C VAL A 297 13.04 19.60 7.93
N HIS A 298 12.94 19.09 6.69
CA HIS A 298 13.93 19.30 5.64
C HIS A 298 14.13 20.79 5.30
N ASP A 299 13.03 21.54 5.19
CA ASP A 299 13.00 22.95 4.80
C ASP A 299 13.17 23.91 5.99
N GLU A 300 13.39 23.38 7.20
CA GLU A 300 13.49 24.15 8.46
C GLU A 300 12.27 25.08 8.69
N VAL A 301 11.07 24.61 8.37
CA VAL A 301 9.82 25.37 8.52
C VAL A 301 9.30 25.26 9.95
N PRO A 302 9.14 26.37 10.70
CA PRO A 302 8.56 26.33 12.04
C PRO A 302 7.09 25.88 12.03
N PHE A 303 6.64 25.23 13.11
CA PHE A 303 5.25 24.75 13.27
C PHE A 303 4.15 25.75 12.89
N ARG A 304 4.28 27.03 13.29
CA ARG A 304 3.26 28.07 13.00
C ARG A 304 3.15 28.44 11.53
N GLN A 305 4.19 28.15 10.74
CA GLN A 305 4.25 28.45 9.31
C GLN A 305 3.97 27.22 8.46
N GLY A 306 4.00 26.03 9.07
CA GLY A 306 3.65 24.78 8.41
C GLY A 306 2.14 24.54 8.38
N ASN A 307 1.70 23.79 7.38
CA ASN A 307 0.31 23.37 7.23
C ASN A 307 0.07 22.07 8.01
N ILE A 308 0.23 22.08 9.34
CA ILE A 308 -0.11 20.93 10.18
C ILE A 308 -1.59 21.01 10.55
N VAL A 309 -2.33 19.93 10.34
CA VAL A 309 -3.79 19.88 10.55
C VAL A 309 -4.16 19.99 12.03
N PHE A 310 -3.32 19.47 12.94
CA PHE A 310 -3.60 19.40 14.37
C PHE A 310 -3.01 20.59 15.16
N SER A 311 -3.81 21.15 16.06
CA SER A 311 -3.35 22.06 17.11
C SER A 311 -2.66 21.32 18.26
N LEU A 312 -1.93 22.06 19.10
CA LEU A 312 -1.22 21.48 20.25
C LEU A 312 -2.14 20.80 21.27
N SER A 313 -3.36 21.30 21.47
CA SER A 313 -4.34 20.66 22.36
C SER A 313 -4.88 19.36 21.76
N GLU A 314 -5.14 19.34 20.46
CA GLU A 314 -5.61 18.14 19.77
C GLU A 314 -4.55 17.03 19.78
N ILE A 315 -3.27 17.39 19.66
CA ILE A 315 -2.15 16.43 19.77
C ILE A 315 -2.15 15.72 21.14
N GLN A 316 -2.48 16.43 22.23
CA GLN A 316 -2.57 15.81 23.56
C GLN A 316 -3.77 14.86 23.68
N GLU A 317 -4.90 15.23 23.09
CA GLU A 317 -6.08 14.36 23.06
C GLU A 317 -5.81 13.09 22.26
N ILE A 318 -5.19 13.24 21.08
CA ILE A 318 -4.77 12.14 20.21
C ILE A 318 -3.78 11.23 20.94
N ASP A 319 -2.80 11.79 21.65
CA ASP A 319 -1.84 11.00 22.44
C ASP A 319 -2.54 10.11 23.47
N GLY A 320 -3.59 10.63 24.13
CA GLY A 320 -4.43 9.84 25.04
C GLY A 320 -5.15 8.68 24.35
N VAL A 321 -5.62 8.87 23.11
CA VAL A 321 -6.26 7.82 22.30
C VAL A 321 -5.24 6.77 21.88
N VAL A 322 -4.08 7.16 21.34
CA VAL A 322 -3.02 6.25 20.90
C VAL A 322 -2.47 5.43 22.08
N SER A 323 -2.28 6.08 23.23
CA SER A 323 -1.86 5.41 24.47
C SER A 323 -2.82 4.29 24.88
N SER A 324 -4.10 4.36 24.51
CA SER A 324 -5.08 3.33 24.85
C SER A 324 -4.89 2.02 24.06
N PHE A 325 -4.19 2.04 22.92
CA PHE A 325 -3.89 0.83 22.13
C PHE A 325 -2.84 -0.06 22.79
N SER A 326 -1.89 0.53 23.52
CA SER A 326 -0.85 -0.21 24.25
C SER A 326 -1.42 -1.25 25.21
N THR A 327 -2.63 -1.01 25.74
CA THR A 327 -3.32 -1.92 26.65
C THR A 327 -3.92 -3.16 25.98
N LEU A 328 -4.10 -3.13 24.65
CA LEU A 328 -4.72 -4.23 23.90
C LEU A 328 -3.73 -5.34 23.58
N GLY A 329 -2.43 -5.02 23.47
CA GLY A 329 -1.39 -6.02 23.17
C GLY A 329 -1.51 -6.67 21.80
N LEU A 330 -2.18 -6.01 20.85
CA LEU A 330 -2.44 -6.50 19.49
C LEU A 330 -1.32 -6.04 18.53
N VAL A 331 -0.77 -6.98 17.77
CA VAL A 331 0.39 -6.74 16.89
C VAL A 331 0.07 -5.74 15.78
N GLU A 332 -1.19 -5.71 15.35
CA GLU A 332 -1.74 -4.85 14.31
C GLU A 332 -1.69 -3.37 14.68
N ALA A 333 -1.71 -3.05 15.98
CA ALA A 333 -1.59 -1.67 16.46
C ALA A 333 -0.14 -1.16 16.46
N GLY A 334 0.85 -2.06 16.34
CA GLY A 334 2.28 -1.73 16.40
C GLY A 334 2.70 -0.60 15.44
N PRO A 335 2.39 -0.71 14.12
CA PRO A 335 2.76 0.35 13.17
C PRO A 335 2.09 1.69 13.44
N LEU A 336 0.84 1.72 13.93
CA LEU A 336 0.15 2.96 14.29
C LEU A 336 0.86 3.68 15.44
N ILE A 337 1.22 2.93 16.49
CA ILE A 337 1.94 3.47 17.65
C ILE A 337 3.32 3.99 17.21
N LEU A 338 4.02 3.26 16.32
CA LEU A 338 5.30 3.70 15.78
C LEU A 338 5.18 4.95 14.89
N ALA A 339 4.13 5.02 14.07
CA ALA A 339 3.84 6.18 13.23
C ALA A 339 3.53 7.42 14.09
N TRP A 340 2.76 7.26 15.17
CA TRP A 340 2.52 8.34 16.14
C TRP A 340 3.81 8.80 16.83
N ALA A 341 4.65 7.86 17.28
CA ALA A 341 5.94 8.20 17.88
C ALA A 341 6.86 8.94 16.89
N THR A 342 6.83 8.54 15.62
CA THR A 342 7.58 9.17 14.53
C THR A 342 7.06 10.59 14.27
N PHE A 343 5.73 10.76 14.19
CA PHE A 343 5.09 12.07 14.06
C PHE A 343 5.53 13.02 15.19
N LEU A 344 5.48 12.57 16.44
CA LEU A 344 5.91 13.36 17.60
C LEU A 344 7.40 13.73 17.52
N CYS A 345 8.27 12.80 17.12
CA CYS A 345 9.71 13.05 17.01
C CYS A 345 10.03 14.12 15.96
N LEU A 346 9.43 14.02 14.77
CA LEU A 346 9.60 15.01 13.71
C LEU A 346 9.05 16.37 14.13
N LEU A 347 7.89 16.40 14.79
CA LEU A 347 7.28 17.62 15.32
C LEU A 347 8.19 18.33 16.34
N LEU A 348 8.86 17.56 17.21
CA LEU A 348 9.82 18.07 18.20
C LEU A 348 11.13 18.55 17.55
N SER A 349 11.45 18.04 16.36
CA SER A 349 12.63 18.40 15.58
C SER A 349 12.45 19.71 14.79
N LEU A 350 11.22 20.23 14.68
CA LEU A 350 10.96 21.50 14.00
C LEU A 350 11.63 22.69 14.71
N PRO A 351 12.04 23.73 13.97
CA PRO A 351 12.65 24.92 14.57
C PRO A 351 11.73 25.58 15.59
N LYS A 352 12.24 25.76 16.82
CA LYS A 352 11.48 26.36 17.92
C LYS A 352 11.13 27.81 17.60
N SER A 353 9.83 28.11 17.54
CA SER A 353 9.36 29.49 17.70
C SER A 353 9.56 29.93 19.16
N LYS A 354 9.66 31.24 19.42
CA LYS A 354 9.93 31.81 20.77
C LYS A 354 8.92 31.41 21.86
N ASP A 355 7.82 30.74 21.50
CA ASP A 355 6.71 30.32 22.37
C ASP A 355 6.59 28.78 22.54
N TYR A 356 7.57 27.98 22.11
CA TYR A 356 7.51 26.49 22.07
C TYR A 356 7.52 25.77 23.44
N ASN A 357 7.30 26.48 24.55
CA ASN A 357 7.35 25.94 25.92
C ASN A 357 6.02 25.27 26.36
N LEU A 358 5.16 24.87 25.42
CA LEU A 358 3.77 24.47 25.71
C LEU A 358 3.41 23.03 25.32
N LEU A 359 4.29 22.27 24.67
CA LEU A 359 4.11 20.82 24.60
C LEU A 359 4.50 20.23 25.97
N PRO A 360 3.56 19.62 26.73
CA PRO A 360 3.95 18.73 27.81
C PRO A 360 4.87 17.66 27.22
N GLU A 361 5.85 17.18 27.99
CA GLU A 361 6.80 16.15 27.57
C GLU A 361 6.06 14.83 27.27
N ILE A 362 5.44 14.72 26.09
CA ILE A 362 4.94 13.45 25.57
C ILE A 362 6.18 12.59 25.30
N ASP A 363 6.27 11.46 25.99
CA ASP A 363 7.40 10.54 25.87
C ASP A 363 7.27 9.68 24.61
N HIS A 364 7.61 10.25 23.47
CA HIS A 364 7.68 9.53 22.19
C HIS A 364 8.59 8.29 22.25
N ILE A 365 9.62 8.26 23.11
CA ILE A 365 10.50 7.09 23.29
C ILE A 365 9.76 5.94 23.97
N ALA A 366 8.84 6.23 24.89
CA ALA A 366 7.97 5.21 25.48
C ALA A 366 7.07 4.55 24.40
N HIS A 367 6.50 5.34 23.50
CA HIS A 367 5.71 4.82 22.37
C HIS A 367 6.56 3.96 21.43
N VAL A 368 7.80 4.36 21.13
CA VAL A 368 8.72 3.53 20.34
C VAL A 368 8.94 2.16 20.99
N ARG A 369 9.22 2.12 22.30
CA ARG A 369 9.41 0.85 23.02
C ARG A 369 8.18 -0.03 22.96
N GLN A 370 7.00 0.54 23.22
CA GLN A 370 5.73 -0.17 23.13
C GLN A 370 5.47 -0.72 21.72
N ALA A 371 5.73 0.08 20.69
CA ALA A 371 5.57 -0.36 19.32
C ALA A 371 6.49 -1.55 19.02
N PHE A 372 7.78 -1.49 19.41
CA PHE A 372 8.73 -2.58 19.19
C PHE A 372 8.38 -3.87 19.96
N GLU A 373 7.76 -3.78 21.14
CA GLU A 373 7.20 -4.95 21.84
C GLU A 373 6.12 -5.66 21.01
N LEU A 374 5.41 -4.92 20.14
CA LEU A 374 4.38 -5.44 19.24
C LEU A 374 4.93 -5.86 17.85
N GLY A 375 6.23 -5.63 17.58
CA GLY A 375 6.86 -6.04 16.31
C GLY A 375 6.28 -5.35 15.07
N PRO A 376 6.39 -4.02 14.94
CA PRO A 376 5.63 -3.23 13.98
C PRO A 376 6.01 -3.60 12.54
N PHE A 377 7.31 -3.80 12.27
CA PHE A 377 7.77 -4.19 10.94
C PHE A 377 7.41 -5.63 10.56
N ASN A 378 7.10 -6.52 11.51
CA ASN A 378 6.55 -7.83 11.16
C ASN A 378 5.15 -7.66 10.56
N TYR A 379 4.31 -6.84 11.18
CA TYR A 379 2.98 -6.58 10.65
C TYR A 379 3.02 -5.78 9.33
N VAL A 380 3.96 -4.84 9.17
CA VAL A 380 4.18 -4.18 7.86
C VAL A 380 4.54 -5.21 6.78
N LEU A 381 5.41 -6.19 7.09
CA LEU A 381 5.70 -7.27 6.15
C LEU A 381 4.47 -8.12 5.85
N GLU A 382 3.64 -8.45 6.85
CA GLU A 382 2.39 -9.18 6.62
C GLU A 382 1.48 -8.44 5.64
N ILE A 383 1.28 -7.13 5.82
CA ILE A 383 0.53 -6.25 4.92
C ILE A 383 1.10 -6.31 3.50
N LEU A 384 2.42 -6.18 3.35
CA LEU A 384 3.09 -6.21 2.05
C LEU A 384 2.94 -7.54 1.32
N HIS A 385 2.71 -8.64 2.04
CA HIS A 385 2.46 -9.97 1.46
C HIS A 385 0.98 -10.29 1.27
N MET A 386 0.04 -9.41 1.64
CA MET A 386 -1.39 -9.66 1.40
C MET A 386 -1.71 -9.55 -0.09
N ASP A 387 -2.17 -10.65 -0.68
CA ASP A 387 -2.56 -10.70 -2.10
C ASP A 387 -3.69 -9.71 -2.43
N SER A 388 -4.65 -9.51 -1.50
CA SER A 388 -5.79 -8.61 -1.69
C SER A 388 -5.42 -7.13 -1.82
N LEU A 389 -4.26 -6.70 -1.30
CA LEU A 389 -3.75 -5.34 -1.50
C LEU A 389 -3.03 -5.19 -2.85
N ARG A 390 -2.71 -6.29 -3.54
CA ARG A 390 -1.97 -6.31 -4.82
C ARG A 390 -2.87 -6.47 -6.04
N ASP A 391 -4.19 -6.60 -5.84
CA ASP A 391 -5.15 -6.73 -6.94
C ASP A 391 -5.10 -5.49 -7.86
N LEU A 392 -5.01 -5.74 -9.17
CA LEU A 392 -4.73 -4.78 -10.25
C LEU A 392 -5.73 -3.60 -10.34
N ASP A 393 -6.86 -3.68 -9.65
CA ASP A 393 -7.94 -2.68 -9.64
C ASP A 393 -7.89 -1.70 -8.45
N GLY A 394 -6.92 -1.84 -7.54
CA GLY A 394 -6.75 -0.98 -6.34
C GLY A 394 -5.63 0.06 -6.45
N PRO A 395 -5.57 1.07 -5.55
CA PRO A 395 -4.51 2.07 -5.51
C PRO A 395 -3.23 1.52 -4.84
N VAL A 396 -2.74 0.36 -5.32
CA VAL A 396 -1.61 -0.38 -4.72
C VAL A 396 -0.38 0.50 -4.54
N SER A 397 -0.04 1.30 -5.57
CA SER A 397 1.07 2.25 -5.50
C SER A 397 0.89 3.31 -4.41
N GLY A 398 -0.35 3.69 -4.09
CA GLY A 398 -0.68 4.59 -2.99
C GLY A 398 -0.37 3.96 -1.63
N PHE A 399 -0.79 2.71 -1.40
CA PHE A 399 -0.45 1.97 -0.18
C PHE A 399 1.06 1.83 0.01
N LEU A 400 1.78 1.48 -1.06
CA LEU A 400 3.24 1.35 -1.05
C LEU A 400 3.93 2.70 -0.80
N SER A 401 3.39 3.79 -1.37
CA SER A 401 3.88 5.15 -1.11
C SER A 401 3.74 5.55 0.36
N ILE A 402 2.61 5.22 1.01
CA ILE A 402 2.40 5.50 2.44
C ILE A 402 3.40 4.75 3.31
N LEU A 403 3.57 3.45 3.06
CA LEU A 403 4.54 2.64 3.80
C LEU A 403 5.98 3.12 3.57
N ARG A 404 6.31 3.53 2.33
CA ARG A 404 7.60 4.17 2.02
C ARG A 404 7.81 5.43 2.85
N THR A 405 6.84 6.35 2.85
CA THR A 405 6.90 7.61 3.59
C THR A 405 7.00 7.36 5.09
N PHE A 406 6.22 6.43 5.63
CA PHE A 406 6.28 6.03 7.03
C PHE A 406 7.67 5.50 7.43
N ILE A 407 8.20 4.53 6.67
CA ILE A 407 9.53 3.97 6.95
C ILE A 407 10.62 5.04 6.82
N SER A 408 10.51 5.92 5.82
CA SER A 408 11.45 7.01 5.66
C SER A 408 11.41 8.00 6.83
N ALA A 409 10.21 8.38 7.26
CA ALA A 409 9.99 9.24 8.41
C ALA A 409 10.59 8.63 9.69
N PHE A 410 10.42 7.33 9.86
CA PHE A 410 11.01 6.58 10.96
C PHE A 410 12.54 6.61 10.92
N ILE A 411 13.16 6.36 9.75
CA ILE A 411 14.62 6.42 9.57
C ILE A 411 15.16 7.81 9.90
N ALA A 412 14.47 8.86 9.44
CA ALA A 412 14.83 10.25 9.72
C ALA A 412 14.77 10.60 11.21
N SER A 413 13.81 10.02 11.94
CA SER A 413 13.55 10.35 13.34
C SER A 413 14.52 9.69 14.32
N TYR A 414 14.90 8.44 14.07
CA TYR A 414 15.58 7.60 15.08
C TYR A 414 16.96 7.09 14.68
N GLU A 415 17.48 7.48 13.51
CA GLU A 415 18.79 7.07 13.00
C GLU A 415 19.08 5.57 13.23
N VAL A 416 18.63 4.71 12.31
CA VAL A 416 18.71 3.23 12.38
C VAL A 416 20.11 2.66 12.71
N ASN A 417 21.16 3.47 12.63
CA ASN A 417 22.57 3.08 12.76
C ASN A 417 23.05 2.69 14.17
N HIS A 418 22.40 3.16 15.25
CA HIS A 418 22.98 3.07 16.61
C HIS A 418 22.10 2.45 17.70
N GLN A 419 20.78 2.31 17.49
CA GLN A 419 19.85 2.00 18.59
C GLN A 419 18.91 0.81 18.35
N ILE A 420 18.89 0.26 17.13
CA ILE A 420 17.94 -0.77 16.72
C ILE A 420 18.64 -2.13 16.75
N GLU A 421 18.02 -3.11 17.43
CA GLU A 421 18.48 -4.50 17.40
C GLU A 421 18.64 -4.98 15.94
N ASP A 422 19.71 -5.72 15.63
CA ASP A 422 20.09 -6.12 14.26
C ASP A 422 18.92 -6.76 13.47
N ASN A 423 17.96 -7.39 14.16
CA ASN A 423 16.76 -7.99 13.56
C ASN A 423 15.79 -6.94 12.97
N ASN A 424 15.55 -5.83 13.66
CA ASN A 424 14.63 -4.78 13.19
C ASN A 424 15.18 -4.02 11.99
N GLN A 425 16.51 -3.82 11.91
CA GLN A 425 17.15 -3.26 10.73
C GLN A 425 16.94 -4.16 9.49
N PHE A 426 16.95 -5.49 9.69
CA PHE A 426 16.66 -6.45 8.62
C PHE A 426 15.20 -6.34 8.15
N LEU A 427 14.24 -6.26 9.08
CA LEU A 427 12.82 -6.11 8.73
C LEU A 427 12.51 -4.81 7.98
N VAL A 428 13.15 -3.69 8.36
CA VAL A 428 13.05 -2.42 7.63
C VAL A 428 13.55 -2.57 6.19
N LEU A 429 14.71 -3.20 6.01
CA LEU A 429 15.29 -3.42 4.69
C LEU A 429 14.41 -4.32 3.82
N ASP A 430 13.89 -5.41 4.39
CA ASP A 430 13.01 -6.34 3.70
C ASP A 430 11.70 -5.67 3.29
N SER A 431 11.15 -4.81 4.15
CA SER A 431 9.96 -4.00 3.85
C SER A 431 10.24 -3.06 2.68
N LEU A 432 11.37 -2.33 2.70
CA LEU A 432 11.76 -1.44 1.60
C LEU A 432 11.96 -2.21 0.29
N CYS A 433 12.58 -3.39 0.34
CA CYS A 433 12.76 -4.21 -0.86
C CYS A 433 11.40 -4.58 -1.48
N LEU A 434 10.42 -4.97 -0.66
CA LEU A 434 9.07 -5.29 -1.14
C LEU A 434 8.31 -4.06 -1.65
N ILE A 435 8.48 -2.90 -1.02
CA ILE A 435 7.83 -1.65 -1.44
C ILE A 435 8.29 -1.19 -2.82
N TYR A 436 9.59 -1.29 -3.12
CA TYR A 436 10.12 -0.87 -4.42
C TYR A 436 10.02 -1.94 -5.51
N HIS A 437 9.87 -3.21 -5.14
CA HIS A 437 9.81 -4.30 -6.10
C HIS A 437 8.56 -4.19 -6.98
N GLY A 438 8.76 -4.22 -8.30
CA GLY A 438 7.71 -4.03 -9.31
C GLY A 438 7.28 -2.58 -9.53
N GLU A 439 7.72 -1.63 -8.69
CA GLU A 439 7.22 -0.25 -8.69
C GLU A 439 8.18 0.75 -9.37
N GLU A 440 8.10 0.87 -10.70
CA GLU A 440 8.94 1.79 -11.49
C GLU A 440 8.76 3.26 -11.05
N SER A 441 7.55 3.68 -10.67
CA SER A 441 7.27 5.05 -10.25
C SER A 441 7.98 5.42 -8.95
N LEU A 442 7.94 4.54 -7.94
CA LEU A 442 8.62 4.73 -6.66
C LEU A 442 10.13 4.63 -6.83
N SER A 443 10.60 3.68 -7.62
CA SER A 443 12.02 3.52 -7.97
C SER A 443 12.59 4.78 -8.63
N THR A 444 11.81 5.42 -9.52
CA THR A 444 12.17 6.70 -10.14
C THR A 444 12.24 7.83 -9.10
N GLN A 445 11.26 7.95 -8.20
CA GLN A 445 11.29 8.96 -7.14
C GLN A 445 12.51 8.79 -6.22
N PHE A 446 12.89 7.54 -5.90
CA PHE A 446 14.06 7.27 -5.07
C PHE A 446 15.36 7.85 -5.64
N TRP A 447 15.57 7.69 -6.95
CA TRP A 447 16.77 8.18 -7.63
C TRP A 447 16.71 9.69 -7.93
N ASP A 448 15.53 10.32 -7.86
CA ASP A 448 15.40 11.77 -7.97
C ASP A 448 15.95 12.47 -6.73
N ARG A 449 17.00 13.27 -6.92
CA ARG A 449 17.70 13.99 -5.85
C ARG A 449 16.81 14.99 -5.12
N GLU A 450 15.75 15.46 -5.76
CA GLU A 450 14.78 16.40 -5.17
C GLU A 450 13.77 15.70 -4.26
N SER A 451 13.67 14.36 -4.31
CA SER A 451 12.83 13.60 -3.38
C SER A 451 13.41 13.67 -1.96
N PHE A 452 12.85 14.56 -1.13
CA PHE A 452 13.19 14.64 0.29
C PHE A 452 12.67 13.41 1.05
N VAL A 453 11.54 12.82 0.62
CA VAL A 453 10.99 11.58 1.18
C VAL A 453 12.00 10.45 1.07
N ASP A 454 12.76 10.36 -0.02
CA ASP A 454 13.74 9.27 -0.18
C ASP A 454 15.12 9.59 0.40
N GLY A 455 15.35 10.81 0.92
CA GLY A 455 16.60 11.22 1.55
C GLY A 455 17.07 10.28 2.69
N PRO A 456 16.22 9.97 3.68
CA PRO A 456 16.53 9.02 4.75
C PRO A 456 16.82 7.60 4.23
N ILE A 457 16.04 7.10 3.27
CA ILE A 457 16.24 5.77 2.67
C ILE A 457 17.56 5.73 1.87
N ARG A 458 17.92 6.81 1.16
CA ARG A 458 19.23 6.93 0.50
C ARG A 458 20.37 6.94 1.49
N SER A 459 20.20 7.54 2.67
CA SER A 459 21.21 7.50 3.73
C SER A 459 21.46 6.07 4.21
N LEU A 460 20.40 5.26 4.31
CA LEU A 460 20.50 3.82 4.55
C LEU A 460 21.24 3.10 3.40
N LEU A 461 20.92 3.40 2.13
CA LEU A 461 21.66 2.84 0.98
C LEU A 461 23.15 3.16 1.04
N TYR A 462 23.53 4.40 1.32
CA TYR A 462 24.94 4.81 1.45
C TYR A 462 25.63 4.14 2.65
N MET A 463 24.90 3.86 3.73
CA MET A 463 25.44 3.06 4.83
C MET A 463 25.73 1.61 4.41
N LEU A 464 24.82 0.96 3.66
CA LEU A 464 25.07 -0.38 3.11
C LEU A 464 26.25 -0.38 2.13
N GLU A 465 26.35 0.66 1.28
CA GLU A 465 27.48 0.87 0.38
C GLU A 465 28.79 1.11 1.14
N SER A 466 28.73 1.77 2.30
CA SER A 466 29.91 1.99 3.16
C SER A 466 30.54 0.67 3.61
N GLU A 467 29.73 -0.37 3.85
CA GLU A 467 30.16 -1.71 4.24
C GLU A 467 30.51 -2.62 3.05
N PHE A 468 30.37 -2.17 1.80
CA PHE A 468 30.69 -2.98 0.62
C PHE A 468 32.21 -3.14 0.42
N PRO A 469 32.73 -4.34 0.09
CA PRO A 469 32.03 -5.60 -0.18
C PRO A 469 31.99 -6.56 1.03
N PHE A 470 32.17 -6.05 2.25
CA PHE A 470 32.11 -6.86 3.47
C PHE A 470 30.69 -7.38 3.75
N ARG A 471 29.65 -6.54 3.59
CA ARG A 471 28.23 -6.95 3.67
C ARG A 471 27.47 -6.68 2.38
N THR A 472 27.59 -7.61 1.42
CA THR A 472 27.06 -7.41 0.07
C THR A 472 25.57 -7.75 -0.08
N VAL A 473 25.07 -8.80 0.58
CA VAL A 473 23.69 -9.31 0.41
C VAL A 473 22.62 -8.22 0.59
N LYS A 474 22.71 -7.46 1.69
CA LYS A 474 21.76 -6.38 1.99
C LYS A 474 21.75 -5.28 0.92
N LEU A 475 22.93 -4.88 0.45
CA LEU A 475 23.08 -3.89 -0.62
C LEU A 475 22.47 -4.39 -1.93
N LEU A 476 22.73 -5.64 -2.31
CA LEU A 476 22.23 -6.21 -3.56
C LEU A 476 20.71 -6.37 -3.57
N ARG A 477 20.11 -6.80 -2.45
CA ARG A 477 18.64 -6.92 -2.35
C ARG A 477 17.97 -5.56 -2.59
N LEU A 478 18.45 -4.51 -1.93
CA LEU A 478 17.90 -3.17 -2.09
C LEU A 478 18.14 -2.60 -3.50
N LEU A 479 19.36 -2.72 -4.04
CA LEU A 479 19.65 -2.26 -5.42
C LEU A 479 18.84 -3.00 -6.48
N SER A 480 18.52 -4.28 -6.24
CA SER A 480 17.66 -5.06 -7.14
C SER A 480 16.23 -4.51 -7.16
N ALA A 481 15.66 -4.22 -5.99
CA ALA A 481 14.35 -3.58 -5.89
C ALA A 481 14.35 -2.15 -6.47
N LEU A 482 15.46 -1.41 -6.36
CA LEU A 482 15.61 -0.06 -6.90
C LEU A 482 15.97 -0.02 -8.41
N SER A 483 15.92 -1.16 -9.10
CA SER A 483 16.26 -1.24 -10.53
C SER A 483 15.03 -1.24 -11.45
N GLU A 484 13.81 -1.08 -10.92
CA GLU A 484 12.57 -1.11 -11.69
C GLU A 484 12.49 0.06 -12.69
N GLY A 485 12.44 -0.27 -13.98
CA GLY A 485 12.37 0.70 -15.05
C GLY A 485 13.72 1.07 -15.67
N LYS A 486 13.66 1.59 -16.89
CA LYS A 486 14.86 1.86 -17.72
C LYS A 486 15.83 2.83 -17.06
N TRP A 487 15.31 3.92 -16.50
CA TRP A 487 16.13 4.98 -15.90
C TRP A 487 16.69 4.55 -14.54
N SER A 488 15.89 3.90 -13.71
CA SER A 488 16.33 3.39 -12.40
C SER A 488 17.42 2.32 -12.54
N ALA A 489 17.30 1.40 -13.50
CA ALA A 489 18.36 0.46 -13.84
C ALA A 489 19.69 1.15 -14.22
N GLU A 490 19.62 2.26 -14.96
CA GLU A 490 20.80 3.07 -15.30
C GLU A 490 21.40 3.73 -14.06
N CYS A 491 20.56 4.26 -13.17
CA CYS A 491 20.97 4.85 -11.90
C CYS A 491 21.69 3.83 -11.01
N VAL A 492 21.18 2.60 -10.90
CA VAL A 492 21.83 1.51 -10.15
C VAL A 492 23.19 1.16 -10.75
N TYR A 493 23.27 0.98 -12.07
CA TYR A 493 24.54 0.73 -12.76
C TYR A 493 25.56 1.84 -12.50
N ASN A 494 25.11 3.10 -12.65
CA ASN A 494 25.93 4.27 -12.42
C ASN A 494 26.40 4.37 -10.97
N PHE A 495 25.52 4.06 -10.00
CA PHE A 495 25.85 4.00 -8.58
C PHE A 495 26.96 2.99 -8.32
N LEU A 496 26.80 1.74 -8.76
CA LEU A 496 27.81 0.68 -8.60
C LEU A 496 29.13 1.01 -9.29
N SER A 497 29.08 1.59 -10.48
CA SER A 497 30.28 1.97 -11.25
C SER A 497 31.11 3.07 -10.57
N LYS A 498 30.46 3.90 -9.73
CA LYS A 498 31.05 5.06 -9.04
C LYS A 498 31.45 4.76 -7.61
N ILE A 499 31.18 3.56 -7.09
CA ILE A 499 31.65 3.13 -5.77
C ILE A 499 33.15 3.40 -5.67
N SER A 500 33.54 4.15 -4.64
CA SER A 500 34.91 4.61 -4.42
C SER A 500 35.34 4.20 -3.02
N GLY A 501 35.58 2.91 -2.85
CA GLY A 501 36.11 2.36 -1.63
C GLY A 501 35.89 0.86 -1.54
N VAL A 502 36.72 0.21 -0.74
CA VAL A 502 36.56 -1.21 -0.44
C VAL A 502 36.68 -1.36 1.06
N THR A 503 35.69 -2.01 1.66
CA THR A 503 35.67 -2.23 3.11
C THR A 503 36.22 -3.61 3.46
N SER A 504 37.12 -3.65 4.44
CA SER A 504 37.69 -4.89 4.97
C SER A 504 37.91 -4.82 6.48
N LEU A 505 38.12 -5.97 7.10
CA LEU A 505 38.61 -6.03 8.47
C LEU A 505 40.07 -5.57 8.53
N PHE A 506 40.41 -4.91 9.62
CA PHE A 506 41.74 -4.36 9.91
C PHE A 506 42.11 -4.65 11.36
N GLU A 507 43.24 -5.34 11.56
CA GLU A 507 43.80 -5.57 12.88
C GLU A 507 44.48 -4.30 13.39
N ILE A 508 44.02 -3.80 14.53
CA ILE A 508 44.56 -2.61 15.19
C ILE A 508 45.90 -2.98 15.81
N PRO A 509 47.01 -2.28 15.47
CA PRO A 509 48.32 -2.56 16.06
C PRO A 509 48.30 -2.48 17.59
N HIS A 510 48.91 -3.46 18.26
CA HIS A 510 48.95 -3.52 19.72
C HIS A 510 49.47 -2.21 20.34
N GLY A 511 48.70 -1.63 21.25
CA GLY A 511 49.03 -0.37 21.94
C GLY A 511 48.57 0.90 21.23
N SER A 512 47.91 0.81 20.07
CA SER A 512 47.23 1.95 19.43
C SER A 512 45.78 2.07 19.88
N HIS A 513 45.32 3.29 20.17
CA HIS A 513 43.93 3.59 20.46
C HIS A 513 43.30 4.16 19.19
N VAL A 514 42.34 3.43 18.62
CA VAL A 514 41.64 3.80 17.38
C VAL A 514 40.16 3.92 17.70
N ASN A 515 39.57 5.06 17.35
CA ASN A 515 38.15 5.36 17.49
C ASN A 515 37.43 5.25 16.14
N VAL A 516 36.09 5.23 16.21
CA VAL A 516 35.25 5.35 15.02
C VAL A 516 35.53 6.70 14.34
N HIS A 517 35.58 6.69 13.00
CA HIS A 517 35.96 7.80 12.12
C HIS A 517 37.46 8.18 12.13
N ASP A 518 38.30 7.49 12.89
CA ASP A 518 39.75 7.69 12.78
C ASP A 518 40.26 7.25 11.39
N THR A 519 41.29 7.95 10.91
CA THR A 519 41.99 7.58 9.68
C THR A 519 43.15 6.67 10.00
N VAL A 520 43.19 5.49 9.36
CA VAL A 520 44.26 4.51 9.47
C VAL A 520 44.98 4.34 8.12
N VAL A 521 46.22 3.85 8.19
CA VAL A 521 47.02 3.53 7.00
C VAL A 521 47.50 2.10 7.11
N THR A 522 47.27 1.30 6.09
CA THR A 522 47.74 -0.09 6.11
C THR A 522 49.24 -0.19 5.83
N GLN A 523 49.95 -0.91 6.69
CA GLN A 523 51.38 -1.22 6.50
C GLN A 523 51.60 -2.50 5.70
N HIS A 524 50.54 -3.28 5.47
CA HIS A 524 50.58 -4.54 4.75
C HIS A 524 49.56 -4.54 3.60
N GLN A 525 49.78 -5.40 2.63
CA GLN A 525 48.81 -5.62 1.57
C GLN A 525 47.60 -6.35 2.17
N LEU A 526 46.40 -5.80 1.99
CA LEU A 526 45.18 -6.40 2.53
C LEU A 526 44.42 -7.13 1.43
N TYR A 527 43.82 -8.25 1.78
CA TYR A 527 42.98 -9.01 0.86
C TYR A 527 41.58 -8.41 0.81
N VAL A 528 41.03 -8.30 -0.40
CA VAL A 528 39.60 -8.01 -0.54
C VAL A 528 38.84 -9.31 -0.26
N LEU A 529 38.05 -9.32 0.81
CA LEU A 529 37.25 -10.48 1.20
C LEU A 529 36.41 -10.99 0.01
N GLY A 530 36.37 -12.31 -0.17
CA GLY A 530 35.57 -12.95 -1.22
C GLY A 530 36.08 -12.77 -2.65
N ILE A 531 37.23 -12.11 -2.88
CA ILE A 531 37.80 -11.94 -4.22
C ILE A 531 39.27 -12.36 -4.22
N GLU A 532 39.56 -13.53 -4.78
CA GLU A 532 40.92 -14.05 -4.90
C GLU A 532 41.78 -13.15 -5.78
N GLY A 533 42.96 -12.80 -5.24
CA GLY A 533 44.02 -12.06 -5.92
C GLY A 533 43.73 -10.58 -6.20
N LEU A 534 42.66 -10.01 -5.61
CA LEU A 534 42.49 -8.57 -5.50
C LEU A 534 43.01 -8.07 -4.14
N TYR A 535 43.79 -7.01 -4.18
CA TYR A 535 44.50 -6.52 -3.01
C TYR A 535 44.42 -5.01 -2.85
N ILE A 536 44.32 -4.57 -1.61
CA ILE A 536 44.45 -3.18 -1.20
C ILE A 536 45.95 -2.89 -1.00
N PRO A 537 46.54 -1.92 -1.74
CA PRO A 537 47.97 -1.63 -1.68
C PRO A 537 48.43 -1.14 -0.30
N ILE A 538 49.70 -1.40 0.01
CA ILE A 538 50.39 -0.81 1.18
C ILE A 538 50.34 0.71 1.08
N GLY A 539 50.11 1.38 2.22
CA GLY A 539 50.01 2.84 2.27
C GLY A 539 48.63 3.39 1.91
N SER A 540 47.66 2.52 1.61
CA SER A 540 46.27 2.94 1.43
C SER A 540 45.72 3.53 2.72
N ARG A 541 45.04 4.66 2.59
CA ARG A 541 44.30 5.30 3.68
C ARG A 541 42.92 4.65 3.81
N GLY A 542 42.43 4.56 5.03
CA GLY A 542 41.07 4.11 5.29
C GLY A 542 40.46 4.81 6.49
N SER A 543 39.13 4.91 6.50
CA SER A 543 38.36 5.44 7.61
C SER A 543 37.73 4.30 8.40
N VAL A 544 37.87 4.33 9.72
CA VAL A 544 37.28 3.33 10.62
C VAL A 544 35.77 3.54 10.69
N LEU A 545 35.02 2.53 10.24
CA LEU A 545 33.54 2.55 10.27
C LEU A 545 32.98 2.08 11.61
N ARG A 546 33.57 1.02 12.18
CA ARG A 546 33.13 0.41 13.44
C ARG A 546 34.27 -0.38 14.08
N ILE A 547 34.31 -0.43 15.41
CA ILE A 547 35.16 -1.35 16.17
C ILE A 547 34.37 -2.64 16.40
N VAL A 548 34.88 -3.75 15.89
CA VAL A 548 34.22 -5.08 15.96
C VAL A 548 34.65 -5.82 17.22
N ASP A 549 35.92 -5.71 17.60
CA ASP A 549 36.52 -6.26 18.82
C ASP A 549 37.65 -5.34 19.30
N SER A 550 38.18 -5.59 20.49
CA SER A 550 39.29 -4.88 21.15
C SER A 550 40.52 -4.63 20.27
N ASN A 551 40.76 -5.45 19.25
CA ASN A 551 41.87 -5.32 18.30
C ASN A 551 41.43 -5.36 16.82
N LEU A 552 40.14 -5.29 16.52
CA LEU A 552 39.62 -5.46 15.16
C LEU A 552 38.67 -4.33 14.80
N ALA A 553 38.98 -3.64 13.71
CA ALA A 553 38.15 -2.58 13.15
C ALA A 553 37.65 -2.96 11.75
N LEU A 554 36.45 -2.50 11.43
CA LEU A 554 35.95 -2.45 10.06
C LEU A 554 36.39 -1.11 9.45
N VAL A 555 37.18 -1.18 8.38
CA VAL A 555 37.80 0.00 7.75
C VAL A 555 37.38 0.08 6.29
N ARG A 556 36.92 1.26 5.88
CA ARG A 556 36.67 1.60 4.47
C ARG A 556 37.92 2.22 3.88
N TRP A 557 38.54 1.53 2.94
CA TRP A 557 39.77 1.95 2.29
C TRP A 557 39.49 2.84 1.09
N GLU A 558 40.29 3.90 0.91
CA GLU A 558 40.31 4.78 -0.27
C GLU A 558 40.92 4.05 -1.50
N TYR A 559 40.30 2.93 -1.89
CA TYR A 559 40.71 2.11 -3.03
C TYR A 559 39.66 2.20 -4.13
N LYS A 560 40.02 2.86 -5.24
CA LYS A 560 39.11 3.07 -6.37
C LYS A 560 38.96 1.79 -7.20
N CYS A 561 37.92 1.01 -6.89
CA CYS A 561 37.53 -0.16 -7.66
C CYS A 561 36.03 -0.09 -7.99
N SER A 562 35.67 -0.34 -9.25
CA SER A 562 34.25 -0.35 -9.66
C SER A 562 33.50 -1.47 -8.95
N GLY A 563 32.37 -1.15 -8.32
CA GLY A 563 31.48 -2.13 -7.69
C GLY A 563 30.96 -3.17 -8.69
N VAL A 564 30.72 -2.76 -9.94
CA VAL A 564 30.34 -3.67 -11.03
C VAL A 564 31.41 -4.74 -11.26
N ILE A 565 32.69 -4.34 -11.27
CA ILE A 565 33.80 -5.28 -11.45
C ILE A 565 33.94 -6.20 -10.25
N LEU A 566 33.85 -5.66 -9.03
CA LEU A 566 33.92 -6.45 -7.80
C LEU A 566 32.86 -7.55 -7.78
N LEU A 567 31.61 -7.22 -8.15
CA LEU A 567 30.52 -8.19 -8.23
C LEU A 567 30.75 -9.24 -9.33
N LEU A 568 31.21 -8.83 -10.52
CA LEU A 568 31.51 -9.77 -11.60
C LEU A 568 32.65 -10.73 -11.24
N LEU A 569 33.69 -10.24 -10.55
CA LEU A 569 34.78 -11.09 -10.05
C LEU A 569 34.25 -12.10 -9.01
N ARG A 570 33.36 -11.69 -8.11
CA ARG A 570 32.73 -12.60 -7.15
C ARG A 570 31.92 -13.67 -7.86
N VAL A 571 31.08 -13.28 -8.82
CA VAL A 571 30.31 -14.23 -9.65
C VAL A 571 31.24 -15.22 -10.35
N ALA A 572 32.32 -14.71 -10.98
CA ALA A 572 33.30 -15.51 -11.72
C ALA A 572 34.06 -16.54 -10.88
N GLN A 573 34.35 -16.19 -9.63
CA GLN A 573 35.12 -17.03 -8.71
C GLN A 573 34.21 -18.00 -7.95
N SER A 574 32.92 -17.67 -7.81
CA SER A 574 31.93 -18.49 -7.13
C SER A 574 31.38 -19.65 -7.96
N SER A 575 31.78 -19.82 -9.23
CA SER A 575 31.35 -20.89 -10.14
C SER A 575 31.63 -22.32 -9.62
N PHE A 576 32.29 -22.47 -8.47
CA PHE A 576 32.61 -23.74 -7.82
C PHE A 576 31.83 -24.01 -6.51
N SER A 577 30.95 -23.12 -6.05
CA SER A 577 30.14 -23.32 -4.83
C SER A 577 28.65 -23.08 -5.11
N VAL A 578 27.89 -24.18 -5.19
CA VAL A 578 26.47 -24.24 -5.64
C VAL A 578 25.48 -23.51 -4.69
N ASN A 579 25.94 -22.89 -3.59
CA ASN A 579 25.06 -22.39 -2.53
C ASN A 579 25.39 -20.96 -2.05
N ASN A 580 25.98 -20.11 -2.89
CA ASN A 580 26.26 -18.72 -2.50
C ASN A 580 25.08 -17.78 -2.84
N GLU A 581 24.25 -17.47 -1.85
CA GLU A 581 23.14 -16.50 -1.94
C GLU A 581 23.57 -15.19 -2.59
N GLU A 582 24.77 -14.70 -2.25
CA GLU A 582 25.31 -13.45 -2.79
C GLU A 582 25.51 -13.51 -4.31
N THR A 583 25.98 -14.63 -4.84
CA THR A 583 26.17 -14.83 -6.28
C THR A 583 24.83 -14.80 -7.01
N CYS A 584 23.81 -15.47 -6.47
CA CYS A 584 22.47 -15.47 -7.04
C CYS A 584 21.88 -14.06 -7.08
N LEU A 585 22.04 -13.28 -6.01
CA LEU A 585 21.58 -11.90 -5.94
C LEU A 585 22.33 -10.98 -6.92
N ALA A 586 23.65 -11.16 -7.07
CA ALA A 586 24.45 -10.38 -8.02
C ALA A 586 24.04 -10.67 -9.46
N LEU A 587 23.85 -11.95 -9.81
CA LEU A 587 23.35 -12.37 -11.11
C LEU A 587 21.95 -11.82 -11.38
N ASN A 588 21.03 -11.93 -10.41
CA ASN A 588 19.68 -11.40 -10.51
C ASN A 588 19.70 -9.89 -10.78
N LEU A 589 20.49 -9.12 -10.02
CA LEU A 589 20.64 -7.68 -10.21
C LEU A 589 21.12 -7.33 -11.62
N PHE A 590 22.15 -8.03 -12.13
CA PHE A 590 22.63 -7.79 -13.49
C PHE A 590 21.57 -8.11 -14.54
N CYS A 591 20.87 -9.23 -14.41
CA CYS A 591 19.81 -9.63 -15.34
C CYS A 591 18.71 -8.57 -15.39
N ARG A 592 18.24 -8.09 -14.24
CA ARG A 592 17.21 -7.04 -14.15
C ARG A 592 17.66 -5.73 -14.79
N MET A 593 18.86 -5.24 -14.47
CA MET A 593 19.34 -4.00 -15.08
C MET A 593 19.45 -4.10 -16.61
N MET A 594 19.88 -5.25 -17.13
CA MET A 594 19.98 -5.48 -18.57
C MET A 594 18.63 -5.65 -19.25
N SER A 595 17.66 -6.29 -18.59
CA SER A 595 16.30 -6.44 -19.13
C SER A 595 15.60 -5.09 -19.26
N PHE A 596 15.84 -4.16 -18.33
CA PHE A 596 15.23 -2.84 -18.38
C PHE A 596 15.99 -1.83 -19.26
N ASN A 597 17.31 -1.95 -19.44
CA ASN A 597 18.09 -0.95 -20.17
C ASN A 597 19.23 -1.52 -21.04
N MET A 598 19.04 -1.45 -22.36
CA MET A 598 20.04 -1.86 -23.37
C MET A 598 21.36 -1.08 -23.32
N ALA A 599 21.37 0.15 -22.77
CA ALA A 599 22.60 0.91 -22.58
C ALA A 599 23.49 0.25 -21.51
N VAL A 600 22.88 -0.28 -20.44
CA VAL A 600 23.59 -1.05 -19.42
C VAL A 600 24.18 -2.32 -20.03
N THR A 601 23.41 -3.03 -20.86
CA THR A 601 23.89 -4.21 -21.61
C THR A 601 25.10 -3.86 -22.48
N SER A 602 25.02 -2.74 -23.21
CA SER A 602 26.12 -2.25 -24.05
C SER A 602 27.36 -1.89 -23.24
N ALA A 603 27.19 -1.32 -22.05
CA ALA A 603 28.29 -1.00 -21.13
C ALA A 603 28.94 -2.27 -20.56
N LEU A 604 28.13 -3.27 -20.17
CA LEU A 604 28.60 -4.57 -19.68
C LEU A 604 29.36 -5.37 -20.76
N LEU A 605 28.90 -5.32 -22.03
CA LEU A 605 29.60 -5.93 -23.16
C LEU A 605 31.00 -5.33 -23.42
N ASN A 606 31.22 -4.08 -23.01
CA ASN A 606 32.46 -3.33 -23.25
C ASN A 606 33.26 -3.07 -21.96
N ILE A 607 33.07 -3.86 -20.90
CA ILE A 607 33.73 -3.66 -19.59
C ILE A 607 35.25 -3.53 -19.70
N GLU A 608 35.92 -4.34 -20.52
CA GLU A 608 37.37 -4.29 -20.72
C GLU A 608 37.86 -2.91 -21.21
N ARG A 609 37.04 -2.22 -22.00
CA ARG A 609 37.37 -0.89 -22.54
C ARG A 609 37.10 0.23 -21.54
N LEU A 610 36.20 0.02 -20.59
CA LEU A 610 35.78 1.04 -19.62
C LEU A 610 36.71 1.09 -18.39
N PHE A 611 37.43 0.00 -18.08
CA PHE A 611 38.28 -0.09 -16.89
C PHE A 611 39.70 -0.66 -17.12
N PRO A 612 40.47 -0.18 -18.12
CA PRO A 612 41.75 -0.77 -18.48
C PRO A 612 42.78 -0.79 -17.33
N ALA A 613 42.85 0.28 -16.53
CA ALA A 613 43.80 0.37 -15.41
C ALA A 613 43.49 -0.60 -14.25
N GLN A 614 42.23 -1.01 -14.09
CA GLN A 614 41.82 -1.98 -13.07
C GLN A 614 42.02 -3.41 -13.59
N VAL A 615 41.72 -3.66 -14.88
CA VAL A 615 41.98 -4.96 -15.54
C VAL A 615 43.47 -5.30 -15.55
N ASP A 616 44.36 -4.33 -15.76
CA ASP A 616 45.81 -4.53 -15.68
C ASP A 616 46.29 -4.91 -14.27
N GLN A 617 45.69 -4.37 -13.21
CA GLN A 617 45.97 -4.75 -11.81
C GLN A 617 45.43 -6.15 -11.47
N ILE A 618 44.31 -6.54 -12.07
CA ILE A 618 43.69 -7.87 -11.93
C ILE A 618 44.40 -8.89 -12.86
N GLY A 619 45.29 -8.47 -13.75
CA GLY A 619 45.97 -9.32 -14.76
C GLY A 619 46.70 -10.55 -14.20
N GLY A 620 47.07 -10.54 -12.91
CA GLY A 620 47.59 -11.73 -12.20
C GLY A 620 46.55 -12.81 -11.88
N VAL A 621 45.28 -12.40 -11.69
CA VAL A 621 44.10 -13.27 -11.46
C VAL A 621 43.48 -13.72 -12.78
N VAL A 622 43.37 -12.80 -13.75
CA VAL A 622 42.80 -13.05 -15.09
C VAL A 622 43.56 -14.16 -15.82
N ASN A 623 44.88 -14.23 -15.69
CA ASN A 623 45.71 -15.23 -16.37
C ASN A 623 45.57 -16.67 -15.83
N LYS A 624 44.83 -16.89 -14.74
CA LYS A 624 44.66 -18.22 -14.12
C LYS A 624 43.23 -18.76 -14.15
N ASN A 625 42.22 -17.94 -14.47
CA ASN A 625 40.82 -18.33 -14.35
C ASN A 625 40.02 -17.98 -15.60
N THR A 626 39.68 -18.98 -16.41
CA THR A 626 39.00 -18.83 -17.71
C THR A 626 37.58 -18.25 -17.58
N SER A 627 36.88 -18.52 -16.48
CA SER A 627 35.56 -17.96 -16.18
C SER A 627 35.60 -16.44 -15.98
N VAL A 628 36.64 -15.93 -15.31
CA VAL A 628 36.86 -14.49 -15.09
C VAL A 628 37.10 -13.78 -16.42
N LEU A 629 37.95 -14.35 -17.28
CA LEU A 629 38.22 -13.80 -18.60
C LEU A 629 36.95 -13.80 -19.48
N TRP A 630 36.16 -14.87 -19.44
CA TRP A 630 34.90 -14.97 -20.17
C TRP A 630 33.88 -13.90 -19.72
N LEU A 631 33.66 -13.76 -18.41
CA LEU A 631 32.72 -12.76 -17.86
C LEU A 631 33.17 -11.32 -18.16
N LEU A 632 34.47 -11.02 -17.97
CA LEU A 632 35.01 -9.68 -18.21
C LEU A 632 35.02 -9.29 -19.71
N SER A 633 35.18 -10.26 -20.61
CA SER A 633 35.10 -10.05 -22.07
C SER A 633 33.68 -9.76 -22.59
N GLY A 634 32.70 -9.61 -21.69
CA GLY A 634 31.30 -9.44 -22.03
C GLY A 634 30.56 -10.76 -22.32
N GLY A 635 31.17 -11.91 -22.01
CA GLY A 635 30.56 -13.24 -22.23
C GLY A 635 29.20 -13.38 -21.53
N PHE A 636 29.07 -12.88 -20.31
CA PHE A 636 27.81 -12.87 -19.56
C PHE A 636 26.68 -12.16 -20.29
N ALA A 637 26.93 -10.94 -20.74
CA ALA A 637 25.95 -10.14 -21.45
C ALA A 637 25.61 -10.75 -22.82
N ARG A 638 26.58 -11.40 -23.49
CA ARG A 638 26.32 -12.17 -24.73
C ARG A 638 25.43 -13.39 -24.51
N MET A 639 25.64 -14.12 -23.41
CA MET A 639 24.82 -15.29 -23.04
C MET A 639 23.36 -14.87 -22.79
N LEU A 640 23.15 -13.84 -21.98
CA LEU A 640 21.79 -13.37 -21.68
C LEU A 640 21.10 -12.75 -22.91
N LEU A 641 21.84 -12.07 -23.79
CA LEU A 641 21.29 -11.61 -25.06
C LEU A 641 20.88 -12.77 -25.99
N ALA A 642 21.56 -13.91 -25.94
CA ALA A 642 21.20 -15.10 -26.71
C ALA A 642 19.90 -15.74 -26.16
N ASP A 643 19.79 -15.89 -24.84
CA ASP A 643 18.58 -16.41 -24.18
C ASP A 643 17.36 -15.52 -24.44
N CYS A 644 17.52 -14.18 -24.39
CA CYS A 644 16.43 -13.23 -24.69
C CYS A 644 15.89 -13.32 -26.13
N VAL A 645 16.72 -13.73 -27.09
CA VAL A 645 16.29 -13.90 -28.49
C VAL A 645 15.52 -15.21 -28.69
N GLU A 646 15.72 -16.20 -27.82
CA GLU A 646 15.10 -17.51 -27.94
C GLU A 646 13.79 -17.69 -27.14
N THR A 647 13.57 -16.97 -26.03
CA THR A 647 12.46 -17.30 -25.09
C THR A 647 11.24 -16.37 -25.08
N GLY A 648 11.29 -15.15 -25.61
CA GLY A 648 10.10 -14.31 -25.83
C GLY A 648 9.30 -13.80 -24.62
N GLU A 649 9.30 -14.45 -23.45
CA GLU A 649 8.64 -14.01 -22.20
C GLU A 649 9.35 -14.57 -20.93
N ASP A 650 9.30 -13.79 -19.85
CA ASP A 650 9.65 -14.01 -18.42
C ASP A 650 10.94 -14.74 -17.99
N PHE A 651 11.75 -14.02 -17.19
CA PHE A 651 12.99 -14.48 -16.58
C PHE A 651 12.75 -15.38 -15.36
N SER A 652 12.42 -16.66 -15.57
CA SER A 652 12.73 -17.71 -14.60
C SER A 652 14.04 -18.39 -14.99
N LEU A 653 15.17 -17.92 -14.47
CA LEU A 653 16.46 -18.60 -14.64
C LEU A 653 16.40 -19.95 -13.91
N THR A 654 16.17 -21.03 -14.65
CA THR A 654 16.53 -22.36 -14.17
C THR A 654 18.06 -22.45 -14.19
N THR A 655 18.66 -22.82 -13.06
CA THR A 655 20.11 -22.97 -12.83
C THR A 655 20.79 -24.04 -13.72
N SER A 656 20.08 -24.58 -14.72
CA SER A 656 20.54 -25.62 -15.63
C SER A 656 21.56 -25.13 -16.68
N GLY A 657 21.60 -23.84 -17.00
CA GLY A 657 22.45 -23.30 -18.08
C GLY A 657 23.92 -23.08 -17.71
N MET A 658 24.29 -23.13 -16.42
CA MET A 658 25.68 -22.92 -15.97
C MET A 658 26.58 -24.16 -16.06
N LEU A 659 26.06 -25.31 -16.50
CA LEU A 659 26.74 -26.61 -16.35
C LEU A 659 27.33 -27.25 -17.61
N ASP A 660 27.21 -26.64 -18.80
CA ASP A 660 27.89 -27.17 -19.98
C ASP A 660 29.20 -26.43 -20.27
N PRO A 661 30.37 -27.11 -20.17
CA PRO A 661 31.66 -26.49 -20.38
C PRO A 661 31.97 -26.37 -21.87
N LEU A 662 32.46 -25.20 -22.28
CA LEU A 662 33.42 -25.05 -23.37
C LEU A 662 34.78 -24.64 -22.79
#